data_AF-A0A8J7GYS1-F1
#
_entry.id   AF-A0A8J7GYS1-F1
#
_cell.length_a   1.000
_cell.length_b   1.000
_cell.length_c   1.000
_cell.angle_alpha   90.00
_cell.angle_beta   90.00
_cell.angle_gamma   90.00
#
_symmetry.space_group_name_H-M   'P 1'
#
loop_
_entity.id
_entity.type
_entity.pdbx_description
1 polymer ?
#
loop_
_entity_poly.entity_id
_entity_poly.type
_entity_poly.pdbx_seq_one_letter_code
_entity_poly.pdbx_strand_id
1 'polypeptide(L)'
;MKLKQKQVIIIISLFVLIGLGFLLYKSNNQPEANPTDKQEGQKSTQAEDNNKQKEISNSKEDDEKHTDDNTEQENENNLPKENESQENIEKLSGAEESTSSAGDKAEQTDDNKAPTEDNSQQTENNAEQVNEKTKTEVNTPVAEGGSFQVKEHTYRVLSTSQKSVALINTTQQNGDFIVPSEVTYNNNTYVVTQIGGDFKEVSRLDADESRYYSYYIGSFSDNEFSSITIPKSVTRIADYSFYGITNLQKVTINSDEITIGKYAISNLSGLMFKERTLNINAKKVTLEEGALSNALMTSITIHADQLSVGDYALALAPKGTKLPQGTTNIGNYAFDGCIGTFTIPKDVSSIGEGAFYKMKLKLEEGNKYYKISNGVLYNMEGTELIRAFDLSGAFTIPSKVTSIKQYAFAYSNVTEITTSENMKELPEYAFYQCPKLTKVIVTEGIEAIGNSSFYDTKLSDVTLPDSLITIGDYAFFNNKSLKSINLPPKIMSIGTKAFYRTGISKVRVPASVKEIRREAFGLYSTGDNSGVTITFEEGNDYFEQIDNIVYKKGTSRVLMIILDPNSETIVLPEGLKEVDEINFINFNQAMQLVIPDTVTVINGKIFNYYLDREDVGTVRFSGIEAPEIKLDDATIFHIHAFVPNEGKASYEEAFSISPNNEIQTVRFIGY
;
A
#
# COMPACT_ATOMS: atom_id res chain seq x y z
N MET A 1 18.48 16.44 -34.74
CA MET A 1 18.45 15.85 -33.38
C MET A 1 17.26 16.29 -32.53
N LYS A 2 17.00 17.60 -32.32
CA LYS A 2 15.94 18.06 -31.37
C LYS A 2 14.46 17.68 -31.67
N LEU A 3 14.13 17.18 -32.87
CA LEU A 3 12.74 16.71 -33.17
C LEU A 3 12.42 15.30 -32.67
N LYS A 4 13.41 14.39 -32.52
CA LYS A 4 13.13 13.01 -32.10
C LYS A 4 12.86 12.87 -30.59
N GLN A 5 13.40 13.75 -29.75
CA GLN A 5 13.14 13.73 -28.30
C GLN A 5 11.68 14.06 -27.94
N LYS A 6 10.99 14.94 -28.69
CA LYS A 6 9.59 15.26 -28.40
C LYS A 6 8.60 14.12 -28.70
N GLN A 7 8.92 13.19 -29.61
CA GLN A 7 8.05 12.05 -29.89
C GLN A 7 8.18 10.92 -28.84
N VAL A 8 9.34 10.78 -28.19
CA VAL A 8 9.54 9.77 -27.12
C VAL A 8 8.81 10.16 -25.84
N ILE A 9 8.81 11.45 -25.48
CA ILE A 9 8.10 11.94 -24.28
C ILE A 9 6.57 11.72 -24.38
N ILE A 10 5.98 11.94 -25.55
CA ILE A 10 4.53 11.73 -25.79
C ILE A 10 4.12 10.25 -25.65
N ILE A 11 5.03 9.31 -25.95
CA ILE A 11 4.75 7.87 -25.83
C ILE A 11 4.80 7.43 -24.37
N ILE A 12 5.75 7.93 -23.56
CA ILE A 12 5.88 7.56 -22.14
C ILE A 12 4.65 8.04 -21.33
N SER A 13 4.17 9.27 -21.57
CA SER A 13 2.94 9.78 -20.93
C SER A 13 1.69 8.96 -21.29
N LEU A 14 1.67 8.29 -22.44
CA LEU A 14 0.52 7.48 -22.87
C LEU A 14 0.38 6.16 -22.09
N PHE A 15 1.47 5.61 -21.55
CA PHE A 15 1.44 4.33 -20.82
C PHE A 15 1.04 4.49 -19.35
N VAL A 16 1.38 5.60 -18.70
CA VAL A 16 0.87 5.93 -17.34
C VAL A 16 -0.66 6.08 -17.35
N LEU A 17 -1.22 6.61 -18.43
CA LEU A 17 -2.67 6.73 -18.65
C LEU A 17 -3.39 5.38 -18.83
N ILE A 18 -2.72 4.30 -19.19
CA ILE A 18 -3.34 2.97 -19.32
C ILE A 18 -3.54 2.31 -17.95
N GLY A 19 -2.71 2.64 -16.95
CA GLY A 19 -2.92 2.24 -15.56
C GLY A 19 -4.11 2.95 -14.90
N LEU A 20 -4.22 4.28 -15.07
CA LEU A 20 -5.35 5.06 -14.55
C LEU A 20 -6.65 4.89 -15.36
N GLY A 21 -6.56 4.58 -16.65
CA GLY A 21 -7.73 4.41 -17.53
C GLY A 21 -8.71 3.34 -17.05
N PHE A 22 -8.25 2.30 -16.34
CA PHE A 22 -9.11 1.24 -15.83
C PHE A 22 -9.90 1.63 -14.57
N LEU A 23 -9.47 2.67 -13.84
CA LEU A 23 -10.20 3.24 -12.69
C LEU A 23 -11.31 4.20 -13.14
N LEU A 24 -11.10 4.98 -14.20
CA LEU A 24 -12.12 5.91 -14.73
C LEU A 24 -13.16 5.24 -15.64
N TYR A 25 -12.80 4.16 -16.36
CA TYR A 25 -13.71 3.51 -17.32
C TYR A 25 -14.97 2.86 -16.70
N LYS A 26 -15.03 2.72 -15.37
CA LYS A 26 -16.24 2.24 -14.66
C LYS A 26 -17.16 3.33 -14.10
N SER A 27 -16.79 4.61 -14.16
CA SER A 27 -17.61 5.69 -13.59
C SER A 27 -18.70 6.21 -14.53
N ASN A 28 -18.53 6.09 -15.86
CA ASN A 28 -19.40 6.72 -16.87
C ASN A 28 -20.10 5.70 -17.79
N ASN A 29 -20.87 4.77 -17.21
CA ASN A 29 -21.81 3.92 -17.96
C ASN A 29 -23.18 3.87 -17.26
N GLN A 30 -23.87 5.01 -17.25
CA GLN A 30 -25.33 5.06 -17.33
C GLN A 30 -25.70 5.14 -18.83
N PRO A 31 -26.71 4.40 -19.33
CA PRO A 31 -27.06 4.43 -20.74
C PRO A 31 -27.85 5.70 -21.09
N GLU A 32 -27.18 6.71 -21.65
CA GLU A 32 -27.89 7.83 -22.29
C GLU A 32 -28.57 7.37 -23.58
N ALA A 33 -29.86 7.71 -23.71
CA ALA A 33 -30.66 7.36 -24.86
C ALA A 33 -30.34 8.26 -26.07
N ASN A 34 -30.12 7.64 -27.22
CA ASN A 34 -29.77 8.35 -28.45
C ASN A 34 -31.03 9.00 -29.09
N PRO A 35 -31.04 10.31 -29.40
CA PRO A 35 -32.19 10.99 -30.00
C PRO A 35 -32.19 10.98 -31.54
N THR A 36 -33.34 11.35 -32.13
CA THR A 36 -33.67 11.50 -33.58
C THR A 36 -33.73 10.20 -34.39
N ASP A 37 -34.85 9.89 -35.07
CA ASP A 37 -35.48 10.75 -36.09
C ASP A 37 -37.04 10.66 -36.18
N LYS A 38 -37.64 11.81 -36.56
CA LYS A 38 -38.98 12.14 -37.14
C LYS A 38 -40.31 11.40 -36.83
N GLN A 39 -41.30 12.24 -36.44
CA GLN A 39 -42.69 12.43 -36.96
C GLN A 39 -43.54 11.17 -37.29
N GLU A 40 -44.76 10.98 -36.77
CA GLU A 40 -45.98 11.83 -36.91
C GLU A 40 -47.04 11.51 -35.83
N GLY A 41 -48.04 12.41 -35.64
CA GLY A 41 -49.43 11.97 -35.36
C GLY A 41 -50.06 12.13 -33.97
N GLN A 42 -50.94 13.13 -33.85
CA GLN A 42 -52.25 13.11 -33.15
C GLN A 42 -52.38 13.17 -31.59
N LYS A 43 -52.65 14.41 -31.12
CA LYS A 43 -53.84 14.87 -30.34
C LYS A 43 -54.43 14.07 -29.13
N SER A 44 -54.58 14.81 -28.02
CA SER A 44 -55.70 14.80 -27.02
C SER A 44 -55.83 13.55 -26.11
N THR A 45 -56.43 13.58 -24.91
CA THR A 45 -57.30 14.57 -24.23
C THR A 45 -57.15 14.51 -22.69
N GLN A 46 -57.76 15.45 -21.94
CA GLN A 46 -57.90 15.42 -20.46
C GLN A 46 -59.04 14.49 -19.98
N ALA A 47 -58.90 13.93 -18.77
CA ALA A 47 -59.93 13.64 -17.73
C ALA A 47 -59.17 12.96 -16.55
N GLU A 48 -59.20 13.40 -15.28
CA GLU A 48 -60.33 13.39 -14.32
C GLU A 48 -61.09 12.05 -14.28
N ASP A 49 -60.88 11.20 -13.26
CA ASP A 49 -61.78 11.18 -12.10
C ASP A 49 -61.39 10.24 -10.92
N ASN A 50 -61.63 10.76 -9.71
CA ASN A 50 -62.06 10.13 -8.44
C ASN A 50 -61.89 8.62 -8.09
N ASN A 51 -61.16 8.40 -6.98
CA ASN A 51 -61.67 7.95 -5.66
C ASN A 51 -62.34 6.55 -5.49
N LYS A 52 -61.74 5.67 -4.66
CA LYS A 52 -62.40 5.10 -3.45
C LYS A 52 -61.50 4.28 -2.51
N GLN A 53 -61.69 4.52 -1.20
CA GLN A 53 -61.23 3.67 -0.09
C GLN A 53 -61.97 2.32 -0.06
N LYS A 54 -61.36 1.31 0.59
CA LYS A 54 -62.10 0.43 1.50
C LYS A 54 -61.20 -0.25 2.53
N GLU A 55 -61.32 0.18 3.78
CA GLU A 55 -60.98 -0.65 4.95
C GLU A 55 -62.07 -1.71 5.15
N ILE A 56 -61.71 -2.90 5.63
CA ILE A 56 -62.56 -3.69 6.54
C ILE A 56 -61.66 -4.25 7.63
N SER A 57 -62.02 -3.96 8.88
CA SER A 57 -61.43 -4.48 10.10
C SER A 57 -62.21 -5.70 10.62
N ASN A 58 -61.52 -6.55 11.38
CA ASN A 58 -62.04 -7.45 12.43
C ASN A 58 -60.84 -8.26 12.98
N SER A 59 -60.73 -8.64 14.25
CA SER A 59 -61.35 -8.19 15.50
C SER A 59 -60.78 -9.05 16.64
N LYS A 60 -60.34 -8.43 17.75
CA LYS A 60 -60.39 -8.90 19.17
C LYS A 60 -59.94 -10.34 19.55
N GLU A 61 -59.56 -10.70 20.77
CA GLU A 61 -59.07 -10.15 22.06
C GLU A 61 -59.19 -11.35 23.05
N ASP A 62 -58.69 -11.23 24.28
CA ASP A 62 -58.97 -12.13 25.44
C ASP A 62 -58.36 -13.56 25.42
N ASP A 63 -57.88 -14.16 26.52
CA ASP A 63 -57.37 -13.66 27.83
C ASP A 63 -56.64 -14.82 28.59
N GLU A 64 -56.11 -14.56 29.79
CA GLU A 64 -55.70 -15.51 30.86
C GLU A 64 -54.48 -16.45 30.63
N LYS A 65 -53.79 -17.00 31.65
CA LYS A 65 -53.31 -16.63 33.02
C LYS A 65 -52.67 -17.89 33.66
N HIS A 66 -52.02 -17.72 34.83
CA HIS A 66 -51.29 -18.71 35.65
C HIS A 66 -49.87 -19.05 35.15
N THR A 67 -48.76 -18.79 35.87
CA THR A 67 -48.43 -18.67 37.33
C THR A 67 -48.34 -19.97 38.12
N ASP A 68 -47.43 -19.91 39.11
CA ASP A 68 -47.15 -20.85 40.22
C ASP A 68 -46.11 -21.92 39.80
N ASP A 69 -45.04 -22.25 40.50
CA ASP A 69 -44.37 -21.87 41.77
C ASP A 69 -43.14 -22.85 41.82
N ASN A 70 -42.13 -22.84 42.69
CA ASN A 70 -41.92 -22.21 44.00
C ASN A 70 -40.41 -22.12 44.34
N THR A 71 -40.06 -21.23 45.28
CA THR A 71 -39.09 -21.30 46.43
C THR A 71 -38.14 -22.52 46.59
N GLU A 72 -36.99 -22.52 47.29
CA GLU A 72 -36.19 -21.61 48.14
C GLU A 72 -34.72 -22.20 48.20
N GLN A 73 -33.70 -21.79 48.98
CA GLN A 73 -33.55 -20.92 50.16
C GLN A 73 -32.12 -20.28 50.23
N GLU A 74 -31.85 -19.59 51.34
CA GLU A 74 -30.61 -18.94 51.81
C GLU A 74 -29.42 -19.88 52.10
N ASN A 75 -28.18 -19.35 52.11
CA ASN A 75 -27.41 -19.20 53.36
C ASN A 75 -26.10 -18.38 53.21
N GLU A 76 -25.75 -17.70 54.30
CA GLU A 76 -24.55 -16.89 54.51
C GLU A 76 -23.30 -17.75 54.88
N ASN A 77 -22.07 -17.27 54.64
CA ASN A 77 -21.15 -16.78 55.70
C ASN A 77 -19.62 -16.79 55.37
N ASN A 78 -18.96 -15.73 55.86
CA ASN A 78 -17.59 -15.63 56.40
C ASN A 78 -16.30 -15.72 55.54
N LEU A 79 -15.53 -14.62 55.59
CA LEU A 79 -14.05 -14.57 55.56
C LEU A 79 -13.44 -15.16 56.86
N PRO A 80 -12.14 -15.56 56.85
CA PRO A 80 -11.05 -14.70 57.37
C PRO A 80 -9.86 -14.58 56.37
N LYS A 81 -9.24 -13.41 56.15
CA LYS A 81 -8.17 -12.73 56.93
C LYS A 81 -6.80 -13.46 57.02
N GLU A 82 -5.75 -12.78 56.51
CA GLU A 82 -4.40 -12.48 57.09
C GLU A 82 -3.66 -13.59 57.89
N ASN A 83 -2.33 -13.79 57.85
CA ASN A 83 -1.19 -12.92 57.49
C ASN A 83 0.11 -13.74 57.28
N GLU A 84 1.19 -13.11 56.76
CA GLU A 84 2.64 -13.43 57.00
C GLU A 84 3.21 -14.81 56.56
N SER A 85 4.50 -15.02 56.20
CA SER A 85 5.68 -14.15 55.96
C SER A 85 6.89 -14.99 55.44
N GLN A 86 7.77 -14.42 54.60
CA GLN A 86 9.24 -14.74 54.46
C GLN A 86 9.64 -16.19 54.02
N GLU A 87 10.82 -16.51 53.45
CA GLU A 87 11.98 -15.76 52.93
C GLU A 87 12.83 -16.64 51.95
N ASN A 88 13.66 -15.99 51.12
CA ASN A 88 14.93 -16.45 50.52
C ASN A 88 15.02 -17.71 49.61
N ILE A 89 15.61 -17.52 48.42
CA ILE A 89 16.90 -18.10 47.99
C ILE A 89 17.48 -17.29 46.80
N GLU A 90 18.80 -17.35 46.61
CA GLU A 90 19.62 -16.40 45.85
C GLU A 90 19.79 -16.62 44.33
N LYS A 91 20.12 -15.51 43.63
CA LYS A 91 21.14 -15.35 42.54
C LYS A 91 21.19 -16.28 41.31
N LEU A 92 20.99 -15.68 40.13
CA LEU A 92 21.94 -15.55 38.98
C LEU A 92 21.14 -15.22 37.70
N SER A 93 21.06 -13.95 37.29
CA SER A 93 21.95 -13.26 36.33
C SER A 93 21.59 -13.47 34.84
N GLY A 94 21.17 -12.39 34.17
CA GLY A 94 20.96 -12.33 32.72
C GLY A 94 20.05 -11.17 32.31
N ALA A 95 20.63 -9.98 32.10
CA ALA A 95 19.89 -8.82 31.59
C ALA A 95 19.37 -9.10 30.15
N GLU A 96 18.19 -8.65 29.73
CA GLU A 96 17.62 -7.29 29.71
C GLU A 96 18.31 -6.29 28.78
N GLU A 97 17.45 -5.42 28.25
CA GLU A 97 17.54 -4.60 27.05
C GLU A 97 18.64 -3.53 27.06
N SER A 98 19.00 -3.05 25.86
CA SER A 98 19.58 -1.70 25.72
C SER A 98 19.28 -1.06 24.36
N THR A 99 18.32 -0.14 24.35
CA THR A 99 18.56 1.21 23.82
C THR A 99 19.18 2.04 24.97
N SER A 100 19.89 3.16 24.82
CA SER A 100 20.16 4.03 23.67
C SER A 100 21.55 4.69 23.81
N SER A 101 21.93 5.50 22.82
CA SER A 101 23.10 6.38 22.86
C SER A 101 23.08 7.42 24.00
N ALA A 102 24.25 7.75 24.52
CA ALA A 102 24.56 9.05 25.12
C ALA A 102 26.02 9.43 24.80
N GLY A 103 26.30 10.71 24.62
CA GLY A 103 27.66 11.25 24.59
C GLY A 103 27.77 12.38 25.60
N ASP A 104 28.99 12.73 26.03
CA ASP A 104 29.22 14.03 26.65
C ASP A 104 30.67 14.55 26.49
N LYS A 105 30.87 15.82 26.84
CA LYS A 105 31.93 16.73 26.34
C LYS A 105 33.18 16.89 27.25
N ALA A 106 34.17 17.61 26.68
CA ALA A 106 35.16 18.55 27.26
C ALA A 106 36.63 18.19 26.91
N GLU A 107 37.57 19.10 26.61
CA GLU A 107 37.55 20.57 26.52
C GLU A 107 38.66 21.12 25.57
N GLN A 108 38.72 22.45 25.42
CA GLN A 108 39.53 23.36 24.57
C GLN A 108 41.07 23.08 24.42
N THR A 109 41.87 23.68 23.52
CA THR A 109 41.92 25.08 22.98
C THR A 109 42.57 25.19 21.59
N ASP A 110 42.18 26.21 20.80
CA ASP A 110 42.93 27.05 19.82
C ASP A 110 43.90 26.40 18.77
N ASP A 111 44.09 26.92 17.54
CA ASP A 111 44.08 28.33 17.13
C ASP A 111 43.98 28.55 15.59
N ASN A 112 43.59 29.77 15.19
CA ASN A 112 43.87 30.49 13.93
C ASN A 112 43.41 30.02 12.50
N LYS A 113 42.41 30.77 11.99
CA LYS A 113 42.42 31.60 10.75
C LYS A 113 42.63 31.00 9.34
N ALA A 114 41.63 31.28 8.48
CA ALA A 114 41.76 31.50 7.03
C ALA A 114 42.45 32.88 6.75
N PRO A 115 42.84 33.29 5.50
CA PRO A 115 41.88 33.49 4.38
C PRO A 115 42.47 33.39 2.94
N THR A 116 41.71 33.91 1.96
CA THR A 116 42.13 34.46 0.63
C THR A 116 42.74 33.51 -0.42
N GLU A 117 42.69 33.76 -1.73
CA GLU A 117 41.80 34.43 -2.69
C GLU A 117 42.52 34.37 -4.05
N ASP A 118 41.75 34.08 -5.10
CA ASP A 118 41.84 34.60 -6.48
C ASP A 118 43.05 34.40 -7.45
N ASN A 119 42.65 34.20 -8.71
CA ASN A 119 43.30 34.43 -10.02
C ASN A 119 44.83 34.33 -10.24
N SER A 120 45.22 33.52 -11.24
CA SER A 120 45.77 34.07 -12.51
C SER A 120 45.95 33.02 -13.62
N GLN A 121 45.96 33.51 -14.87
CA GLN A 121 46.15 32.74 -16.10
C GLN A 121 47.65 32.63 -16.50
N GLN A 122 48.00 31.62 -17.29
CA GLN A 122 48.59 31.73 -18.66
C GLN A 122 49.59 30.60 -19.02
N THR A 123 49.49 30.12 -20.28
CA THR A 123 50.61 29.69 -21.20
C THR A 123 51.59 28.56 -20.77
N GLU A 124 52.16 27.73 -21.65
CA GLU A 124 51.87 27.30 -23.05
C GLU A 124 52.80 26.09 -23.37
N ASN A 125 52.59 25.45 -24.53
CA ASN A 125 53.58 24.71 -25.34
C ASN A 125 54.18 23.34 -24.91
N ASN A 126 53.78 22.34 -25.70
CA ASN A 126 54.63 21.44 -26.50
C ASN A 126 55.55 20.40 -25.83
N ALA A 127 55.02 19.17 -25.80
CA ALA A 127 55.52 18.02 -26.57
C ALA A 127 57.03 17.79 -26.77
N GLU A 128 57.50 16.63 -26.29
CA GLU A 128 58.49 15.83 -27.02
C GLU A 128 58.26 14.32 -26.79
N GLN A 129 58.39 13.52 -27.85
CA GLN A 129 58.21 12.06 -27.82
C GLN A 129 59.51 11.36 -27.40
N VAL A 130 59.47 10.38 -26.49
CA VAL A 130 60.58 9.42 -26.32
C VAL A 130 60.08 7.98 -26.08
N ASN A 131 60.25 7.18 -27.14
CA ASN A 131 60.46 5.72 -27.19
C ASN A 131 59.50 4.74 -26.48
N GLU A 132 58.85 3.94 -27.31
CA GLU A 132 58.58 2.53 -27.01
C GLU A 132 59.87 1.80 -26.60
N LYS A 133 59.84 1.18 -25.41
CA LYS A 133 60.66 -0.01 -25.13
C LYS A 133 59.75 -1.07 -24.51
N THR A 134 59.68 -2.20 -25.21
CA THR A 134 59.14 -3.50 -24.80
C THR A 134 59.01 -3.68 -23.29
N LYS A 135 57.84 -3.34 -22.74
CA LYS A 135 57.40 -3.92 -21.48
C LYS A 135 57.09 -5.38 -21.74
N THR A 136 57.82 -6.27 -21.10
CA THR A 136 57.37 -7.65 -20.90
C THR A 136 56.02 -7.58 -20.19
N GLU A 137 54.95 -8.04 -20.84
CA GLU A 137 53.63 -8.04 -20.20
C GLU A 137 53.66 -8.96 -18.98
N VAL A 138 53.69 -8.33 -17.80
CA VAL A 138 53.48 -9.03 -16.54
C VAL A 138 52.02 -9.46 -16.56
N ASN A 139 51.78 -10.74 -16.86
CA ASN A 139 50.47 -11.41 -16.83
C ASN A 139 49.92 -11.45 -15.40
N THR A 140 49.68 -10.28 -14.84
CA THR A 140 49.11 -10.08 -13.51
C THR A 140 47.61 -10.31 -13.64
N PRO A 141 47.02 -11.28 -12.92
CA PRO A 141 45.57 -11.44 -12.90
C PRO A 141 44.90 -10.17 -12.40
N VAL A 142 43.74 -9.84 -12.97
CA VAL A 142 42.91 -8.74 -12.45
C VAL A 142 42.37 -9.18 -11.09
N ALA A 143 42.50 -8.31 -10.09
CA ALA A 143 42.02 -8.59 -8.74
C ALA A 143 40.48 -8.76 -8.70
N GLU A 144 39.97 -9.44 -7.68
CA GLU A 144 38.53 -9.60 -7.45
C GLU A 144 37.85 -8.23 -7.32
N GLY A 145 36.66 -8.08 -7.92
CA GLY A 145 35.98 -6.79 -8.09
C GLY A 145 36.53 -5.92 -9.24
N GLY A 146 37.76 -6.15 -9.70
CA GLY A 146 38.33 -5.48 -10.87
C GLY A 146 37.67 -5.91 -12.17
N SER A 147 37.67 -5.01 -13.16
CA SER A 147 37.02 -5.22 -14.45
C SER A 147 38.01 -5.12 -15.62
N PHE A 148 37.73 -5.84 -16.70
CA PHE A 148 38.50 -5.83 -17.95
C PHE A 148 37.57 -5.97 -19.16
N GLN A 149 38.05 -5.55 -20.33
CA GLN A 149 37.29 -5.60 -21.58
C GLN A 149 37.93 -6.58 -22.57
N VAL A 150 37.11 -7.41 -23.21
CA VAL A 150 37.52 -8.29 -24.32
C VAL A 150 36.51 -8.12 -25.46
N LYS A 151 36.98 -7.53 -26.56
CA LYS A 151 36.15 -7.10 -27.70
C LYS A 151 34.99 -6.17 -27.24
N GLU A 152 33.78 -6.39 -27.75
CA GLU A 152 32.53 -5.73 -27.38
C GLU A 152 32.04 -5.98 -25.93
N HIS A 153 32.71 -6.80 -25.12
CA HIS A 153 32.21 -7.21 -23.80
C HIS A 153 33.09 -6.74 -22.64
N THR A 154 32.47 -6.26 -21.56
CA THR A 154 33.13 -5.89 -20.30
C THR A 154 32.79 -6.91 -19.21
N TYR A 155 33.82 -7.41 -18.54
CA TYR A 155 33.73 -8.42 -17.49
C TYR A 155 34.27 -7.90 -16.16
N ARG A 156 33.70 -8.38 -15.05
CA ARG A 156 34.21 -8.19 -13.68
C ARG A 156 34.67 -9.52 -13.10
N VAL A 157 35.84 -9.55 -12.46
CA VAL A 157 36.33 -10.74 -11.74
C VAL A 157 35.51 -10.95 -10.48
N LEU A 158 34.85 -12.10 -10.37
CA LEU A 158 34.11 -12.53 -9.19
C LEU A 158 35.00 -13.34 -8.25
N SER A 159 35.77 -14.30 -8.79
CA SER A 159 36.86 -14.90 -8.05
C SER A 159 38.06 -15.24 -8.92
N THR A 160 39.23 -14.85 -8.42
CA THR A 160 40.55 -15.23 -8.95
C THR A 160 40.84 -16.71 -8.70
N SER A 161 40.44 -17.25 -7.54
CA SER A 161 40.68 -18.65 -7.16
C SER A 161 39.87 -19.64 -7.98
N GLN A 162 38.59 -19.33 -8.23
CA GLN A 162 37.68 -20.15 -9.04
C GLN A 162 37.74 -19.80 -10.53
N LYS A 163 38.50 -18.76 -10.91
CA LYS A 163 38.54 -18.17 -12.26
C LYS A 163 37.13 -17.87 -12.81
N SER A 164 36.32 -17.16 -12.02
CA SER A 164 34.94 -16.81 -12.37
C SER A 164 34.77 -15.30 -12.62
N VAL A 165 33.94 -14.95 -13.61
CA VAL A 165 33.63 -13.57 -13.99
C VAL A 165 32.13 -13.34 -14.18
N ALA A 166 31.70 -12.09 -13.98
CA ALA A 166 30.42 -11.57 -14.42
C ALA A 166 30.58 -10.84 -15.77
N LEU A 167 29.69 -11.06 -16.73
CA LEU A 167 29.52 -10.15 -17.87
C LEU A 167 28.69 -8.96 -17.40
N ILE A 168 29.28 -7.75 -17.32
CA ILE A 168 28.62 -6.56 -16.75
C ILE A 168 28.19 -5.52 -17.79
N ASN A 169 28.68 -5.60 -19.04
CA ASN A 169 28.23 -4.73 -20.14
C ASN A 169 28.56 -5.38 -21.49
N THR A 170 27.80 -5.05 -22.53
CA THR A 170 28.12 -5.35 -23.93
C THR A 170 27.77 -4.17 -24.85
N THR A 171 28.67 -3.82 -25.76
CA THR A 171 28.39 -2.83 -26.82
C THR A 171 27.69 -3.45 -28.03
N GLN A 172 27.41 -4.75 -28.03
CA GLN A 172 26.61 -5.39 -29.07
C GLN A 172 25.17 -4.84 -29.06
N GLN A 173 24.72 -4.39 -30.24
CA GLN A 173 23.38 -3.86 -30.46
C GLN A 173 22.69 -4.63 -31.59
N ASN A 174 21.37 -4.78 -31.46
CA ASN A 174 20.47 -5.45 -32.41
C ASN A 174 20.75 -6.96 -32.61
N GLY A 175 19.74 -7.68 -33.10
CA GLY A 175 19.85 -9.11 -33.43
C GLY A 175 19.97 -10.04 -32.21
N ASP A 176 20.57 -11.20 -32.42
CA ASP A 176 20.69 -12.25 -31.42
C ASP A 176 22.02 -12.14 -30.65
N PHE A 177 21.94 -12.08 -29.32
CA PHE A 177 23.10 -12.10 -28.44
C PHE A 177 23.28 -13.49 -27.80
N ILE A 178 24.47 -14.07 -27.92
CA ILE A 178 24.84 -15.32 -27.23
C ILE A 178 25.90 -14.95 -26.20
N VAL A 179 25.57 -15.11 -24.92
CA VAL A 179 26.52 -14.82 -23.83
C VAL A 179 27.67 -15.84 -23.90
N PRO A 180 28.95 -15.39 -23.94
CA PRO A 180 30.08 -16.30 -23.92
C PRO A 180 30.11 -17.14 -22.63
N SER A 181 30.43 -18.43 -22.73
CA SER A 181 30.59 -19.30 -21.55
C SER A 181 31.92 -19.11 -20.83
N GLU A 182 32.93 -18.63 -21.56
CA GLU A 182 34.28 -18.36 -21.07
C GLU A 182 34.88 -17.15 -21.79
N VAL A 183 35.88 -16.53 -21.17
CA VAL A 183 36.67 -15.44 -21.74
C VAL A 183 38.13 -15.60 -21.33
N THR A 184 39.07 -15.32 -22.24
CA THR A 184 40.51 -15.33 -21.94
C THR A 184 41.07 -13.91 -21.97
N TYR A 185 41.77 -13.52 -20.90
CA TYR A 185 42.42 -12.22 -20.74
C TYR A 185 43.75 -12.40 -20.01
N ASN A 186 44.84 -11.80 -20.50
CA ASN A 186 46.21 -11.93 -19.98
C ASN A 186 46.60 -13.40 -19.67
N ASN A 187 46.41 -14.29 -20.66
CA ASN A 187 46.62 -15.74 -20.56
C ASN A 187 45.84 -16.48 -19.45
N ASN A 188 44.85 -15.83 -18.83
CA ASN A 188 43.95 -16.44 -17.86
C ASN A 188 42.57 -16.61 -18.50
N THR A 189 42.12 -17.87 -18.62
CA THR A 189 40.74 -18.20 -19.02
C THR A 189 39.84 -18.21 -17.78
N TYR A 190 38.75 -17.46 -17.85
CA TYR A 190 37.72 -17.34 -16.82
C TYR A 190 36.40 -17.90 -17.34
N VAL A 191 35.63 -18.55 -16.47
CA VAL A 191 34.27 -19.01 -16.72
C VAL A 191 33.30 -17.85 -16.45
N VAL A 192 32.38 -17.59 -17.38
CA VAL A 192 31.34 -16.57 -17.19
C VAL A 192 30.20 -17.19 -16.38
N THR A 193 30.12 -16.82 -15.10
CA THR A 193 29.19 -17.41 -14.13
C THR A 193 28.02 -16.49 -13.76
N GLN A 194 28.13 -15.20 -14.03
CA GLN A 194 27.07 -14.22 -13.78
C GLN A 194 26.85 -13.31 -14.99
N ILE A 195 25.63 -12.79 -15.11
CA ILE A 195 25.31 -11.66 -15.97
C ILE A 195 24.84 -10.50 -15.09
N GLY A 196 25.32 -9.30 -15.41
CA GLY A 196 25.06 -8.07 -14.65
C GLY A 196 25.77 -8.04 -13.31
N GLY A 197 25.35 -7.09 -12.47
CA GLY A 197 25.89 -6.88 -11.12
C GLY A 197 25.99 -5.41 -10.73
N ASP A 198 25.79 -4.51 -11.68
CA ASP A 198 25.63 -3.07 -11.44
C ASP A 198 24.22 -2.65 -11.87
N PHE A 199 23.50 -1.93 -11.00
CA PHE A 199 22.32 -1.18 -11.38
C PHE A 199 22.38 0.20 -10.73
N LYS A 200 21.65 1.16 -11.31
CA LYS A 200 21.53 2.51 -10.76
C LYS A 200 20.06 2.85 -10.54
N GLU A 201 19.70 3.20 -9.32
CA GLU A 201 18.45 3.90 -9.06
C GLU A 201 18.59 5.36 -9.51
N VAL A 202 17.58 5.85 -10.23
CA VAL A 202 17.49 7.25 -10.65
C VAL A 202 16.14 7.80 -10.22
N SER A 203 16.13 8.49 -9.09
CA SER A 203 15.02 9.33 -8.67
C SER A 203 14.94 10.57 -9.56
N ARG A 204 13.73 10.90 -10.00
CA ARG A 204 13.40 12.15 -10.69
C ARG A 204 12.16 12.75 -10.08
N LEU A 205 12.10 14.08 -10.07
CA LEU A 205 10.86 14.80 -9.88
C LEU A 205 10.02 14.75 -11.16
N ASP A 206 8.70 14.66 -11.00
CA ASP A 206 7.74 14.98 -12.06
C ASP A 206 7.86 16.44 -12.49
N ALA A 207 7.30 16.77 -13.66
CA ALA A 207 7.54 18.06 -14.32
C ALA A 207 6.96 19.28 -13.56
N ASP A 208 6.15 19.05 -12.53
CA ASP A 208 5.58 20.05 -11.61
C ASP A 208 6.21 20.00 -10.20
N GLU A 209 7.28 19.21 -10.06
CA GLU A 209 8.02 18.92 -8.83
C GLU A 209 7.14 18.43 -7.67
N SER A 210 5.97 17.86 -7.95
CA SER A 210 5.03 17.39 -6.91
C SER A 210 5.30 15.97 -6.40
N ARG A 211 6.05 15.15 -7.16
CA ARG A 211 6.27 13.73 -6.88
C ARG A 211 7.65 13.28 -7.33
N TYR A 212 8.32 12.50 -6.48
CA TYR A 212 9.47 11.71 -6.88
C TYR A 212 9.02 10.37 -7.49
N TYR A 213 9.52 10.04 -8.67
CA TYR A 213 9.52 8.69 -9.23
C TYR A 213 10.96 8.18 -9.35
N SER A 214 11.25 7.06 -8.69
CA SER A 214 12.48 6.29 -8.94
C SER A 214 12.27 5.31 -10.08
N TYR A 215 13.24 5.24 -10.99
CA TYR A 215 13.35 4.14 -11.95
C TYR A 215 14.77 3.57 -11.92
N TYR A 216 14.88 2.28 -12.20
CA TYR A 216 16.15 1.56 -12.17
C TYR A 216 16.73 1.46 -13.59
N ILE A 217 18.06 1.57 -13.68
CA ILE A 217 18.85 1.39 -14.88
C ILE A 217 19.71 0.13 -14.66
N GLY A 218 19.40 -0.93 -15.39
CA GLY A 218 20.10 -2.21 -15.33
C GLY A 218 21.42 -2.21 -16.09
N SER A 219 22.27 -3.22 -15.83
CA SER A 219 23.56 -3.41 -16.54
C SER A 219 23.44 -3.45 -18.07
N PHE A 220 22.27 -3.80 -18.62
CA PHE A 220 22.00 -3.93 -20.05
C PHE A 220 20.81 -3.07 -20.54
N SER A 221 20.31 -2.11 -19.75
CA SER A 221 19.08 -1.37 -20.08
C SER A 221 19.14 -0.62 -21.42
N ASP A 222 20.34 -0.20 -21.82
CA ASP A 222 20.59 0.59 -23.03
C ASP A 222 20.81 -0.31 -24.28
N ASN A 223 20.68 -1.63 -24.16
CA ASN A 223 20.86 -2.56 -25.27
C ASN A 223 19.59 -2.77 -26.10
N GLU A 224 19.75 -2.88 -27.42
CA GLU A 224 18.68 -3.05 -28.41
C GLU A 224 18.59 -4.47 -29.00
N PHE A 225 19.27 -5.47 -28.43
CA PHE A 225 19.22 -6.85 -28.96
C PHE A 225 17.81 -7.46 -28.87
N SER A 226 17.42 -8.24 -29.90
CA SER A 226 16.11 -8.88 -30.00
C SER A 226 16.05 -10.23 -29.29
N SER A 227 17.18 -10.91 -29.12
CA SER A 227 17.24 -12.11 -28.28
C SER A 227 18.50 -12.23 -27.46
N ILE A 228 18.43 -13.01 -26.38
CA ILE A 228 19.58 -13.44 -25.60
C ILE A 228 19.55 -14.95 -25.35
N THR A 229 20.69 -15.61 -25.53
CA THR A 229 20.93 -17.00 -25.14
C THR A 229 22.00 -17.05 -24.06
N ILE A 230 21.64 -17.62 -22.90
CA ILE A 230 22.48 -17.71 -21.71
C ILE A 230 23.00 -19.17 -21.58
N PRO A 231 24.33 -19.38 -21.47
CA PRO A 231 24.96 -20.70 -21.48
C PRO A 231 25.03 -21.33 -20.08
N LYS A 232 25.34 -22.64 -20.05
CA LYS A 232 25.37 -23.46 -18.82
C LYS A 232 26.35 -23.02 -17.74
N SER A 233 27.35 -22.22 -18.08
CA SER A 233 28.29 -21.66 -17.11
C SER A 233 27.64 -20.65 -16.18
N VAL A 234 26.56 -19.98 -16.63
CA VAL A 234 25.89 -18.92 -15.87
C VAL A 234 24.94 -19.51 -14.83
N THR A 235 25.13 -19.08 -13.59
CA THR A 235 24.37 -19.50 -12.40
C THR A 235 23.63 -18.35 -11.71
N ARG A 236 23.95 -17.08 -12.02
CA ARG A 236 23.16 -15.91 -11.60
C ARG A 236 22.92 -14.92 -12.75
N ILE A 237 21.69 -14.44 -12.89
CA ILE A 237 21.40 -13.15 -13.52
C ILE A 237 21.17 -12.18 -12.37
N ALA A 238 22.00 -11.14 -12.27
CA ALA A 238 21.94 -10.19 -11.18
C ALA A 238 20.72 -9.27 -11.27
N ASP A 239 20.41 -8.63 -10.15
CA ASP A 239 19.28 -7.76 -9.95
C ASP A 239 19.23 -6.65 -11.01
N TYR A 240 18.03 -6.36 -11.51
CA TYR A 240 17.73 -5.40 -12.58
C TYR A 240 18.51 -5.58 -13.90
N SER A 241 19.30 -6.64 -14.12
CA SER A 241 20.23 -6.78 -15.27
C SER A 241 19.64 -6.34 -16.62
N PHE A 242 18.45 -6.83 -16.95
CA PHE A 242 17.74 -6.55 -18.22
C PHE A 242 16.50 -5.67 -18.01
N TYR A 243 16.40 -4.96 -16.87
CA TYR A 243 15.27 -4.11 -16.55
C TYR A 243 15.08 -3.02 -17.62
N GLY A 244 13.84 -2.84 -18.07
CA GLY A 244 13.48 -1.78 -19.02
C GLY A 244 13.73 -2.09 -20.50
N ILE A 245 14.52 -3.12 -20.85
CA ILE A 245 14.96 -3.37 -22.23
C ILE A 245 13.78 -3.46 -23.20
N THR A 246 13.88 -2.72 -24.30
CA THR A 246 12.74 -2.42 -25.16
C THR A 246 12.52 -3.46 -26.27
N ASN A 247 13.60 -3.87 -26.94
CA ASN A 247 13.55 -4.73 -28.12
C ASN A 247 13.61 -6.24 -27.82
N LEU A 248 13.88 -6.62 -26.56
CA LEU A 248 14.07 -8.01 -26.16
C LEU A 248 12.78 -8.83 -26.38
N GLN A 249 12.82 -9.75 -27.33
CA GLN A 249 11.71 -10.61 -27.73
C GLN A 249 11.91 -12.07 -27.31
N LYS A 250 13.15 -12.55 -27.19
CA LYS A 250 13.42 -13.95 -26.87
C LYS A 250 14.53 -14.10 -25.84
N VAL A 251 14.23 -14.77 -24.74
CA VAL A 251 15.20 -15.16 -23.70
C VAL A 251 15.28 -16.69 -23.68
N THR A 252 16.48 -17.23 -23.82
CA THR A 252 16.75 -18.67 -23.67
C THR A 252 17.82 -18.88 -22.63
N ILE A 253 17.49 -19.54 -21.53
CA ILE A 253 18.41 -19.83 -20.44
C ILE A 253 18.68 -21.33 -20.42
N ASN A 254 19.95 -21.72 -20.48
CA ASN A 254 20.36 -23.11 -20.30
C ASN A 254 21.34 -23.16 -19.14
N SER A 255 21.04 -23.86 -18.06
CA SER A 255 21.93 -24.04 -16.92
C SER A 255 21.73 -25.41 -16.26
N ASP A 256 22.52 -25.71 -15.23
CA ASP A 256 22.19 -26.77 -14.28
C ASP A 256 21.48 -26.16 -13.05
N GLU A 257 21.92 -25.00 -12.57
CA GLU A 257 21.27 -24.21 -11.52
C GLU A 257 21.32 -22.72 -11.87
N ILE A 258 20.19 -22.02 -11.81
CA ILE A 258 20.10 -20.58 -12.11
C ILE A 258 19.27 -19.83 -11.08
N THR A 259 19.83 -18.72 -10.58
CA THR A 259 19.09 -17.71 -9.82
C THR A 259 18.87 -16.48 -10.70
N ILE A 260 17.61 -16.07 -10.86
CA ILE A 260 17.22 -14.85 -11.56
C ILE A 260 16.90 -13.81 -10.48
N GLY A 261 17.74 -12.78 -10.40
CA GLY A 261 17.75 -11.79 -9.33
C GLY A 261 16.56 -10.84 -9.32
N LYS A 262 16.48 -10.00 -8.29
CA LYS A 262 15.39 -9.05 -8.08
C LYS A 262 15.14 -8.19 -9.33
N TYR A 263 13.92 -8.22 -9.86
CA TYR A 263 13.51 -7.54 -11.09
C TYR A 263 14.45 -7.71 -12.32
N ALA A 264 15.22 -8.81 -12.40
CA ALA A 264 16.31 -8.94 -13.37
C ALA A 264 15.85 -9.02 -14.84
N ILE A 265 14.64 -9.53 -15.13
CA ILE A 265 14.02 -9.55 -16.47
C ILE A 265 12.61 -8.91 -16.34
N SER A 266 12.57 -7.71 -15.77
CA SER A 266 11.34 -7.00 -15.42
C SER A 266 11.10 -5.76 -16.29
N ASN A 267 9.83 -5.34 -16.35
CA ASN A 267 9.38 -4.08 -16.94
C ASN A 267 9.91 -3.82 -18.36
N LEU A 268 9.87 -4.85 -19.22
CA LEU A 268 10.48 -4.82 -20.57
C LEU A 268 9.68 -3.91 -21.52
N SER A 269 10.00 -2.62 -21.51
CA SER A 269 9.17 -1.54 -22.06
C SER A 269 9.26 -1.40 -23.59
N GLY A 270 8.23 -1.79 -24.34
CA GLY A 270 8.32 -1.74 -25.80
C GLY A 270 6.99 -1.86 -26.53
N LEU A 271 7.04 -1.85 -27.86
CA LEU A 271 5.89 -2.19 -28.69
C LEU A 271 5.38 -3.59 -28.35
N MET A 272 4.06 -3.78 -28.38
CA MET A 272 3.44 -5.09 -28.19
C MET A 272 3.85 -6.03 -29.33
N PHE A 273 4.90 -6.83 -29.10
CA PHE A 273 5.37 -7.82 -30.06
C PHE A 273 4.34 -8.96 -30.19
N LYS A 274 4.16 -9.45 -31.42
CA LYS A 274 3.26 -10.57 -31.71
C LYS A 274 3.67 -11.84 -30.97
N GLU A 275 4.97 -12.05 -30.82
CA GLU A 275 5.57 -13.15 -30.07
C GLU A 275 6.71 -12.60 -29.20
N ARG A 276 6.68 -12.89 -27.89
CA ARG A 276 7.77 -12.63 -26.94
C ARG A 276 7.89 -13.84 -26.02
N THR A 277 9.04 -14.52 -26.02
CA THR A 277 9.20 -15.84 -25.41
C THR A 277 10.34 -15.89 -24.40
N LEU A 278 10.11 -16.55 -23.27
CA LEU A 278 11.15 -16.88 -22.29
C LEU A 278 11.13 -18.38 -22.02
N ASN A 279 12.27 -19.03 -22.23
CA ASN A 279 12.45 -20.47 -22.02
C ASN A 279 13.62 -20.69 -21.06
N ILE A 280 13.34 -21.32 -19.91
CA ILE A 280 14.36 -21.71 -18.92
C ILE A 280 14.52 -23.22 -18.96
N ASN A 281 15.74 -23.69 -19.21
CA ASN A 281 16.15 -25.09 -19.15
C ASN A 281 17.23 -25.24 -18.07
N ALA A 282 16.85 -25.57 -16.84
CA ALA A 282 17.80 -25.77 -15.73
C ALA A 282 17.22 -26.70 -14.68
N LYS A 283 18.03 -27.58 -14.06
CA LYS A 283 17.54 -28.54 -13.06
C LYS A 283 16.96 -27.81 -11.85
N LYS A 284 17.61 -26.73 -11.40
CA LYS A 284 17.14 -25.88 -10.30
C LYS A 284 17.00 -24.43 -10.75
N VAL A 285 15.86 -23.82 -10.44
CA VAL A 285 15.56 -22.42 -10.76
C VAL A 285 15.10 -21.71 -9.49
N THR A 286 15.72 -20.56 -9.21
CA THR A 286 15.24 -19.60 -8.19
C THR A 286 14.83 -18.32 -8.90
N LEU A 287 13.58 -17.90 -8.73
CA LEU A 287 13.11 -16.58 -9.13
C LEU A 287 13.02 -15.72 -7.87
N GLU A 288 13.88 -14.70 -7.75
CA GLU A 288 13.81 -13.72 -6.66
C GLU A 288 12.65 -12.71 -6.87
N GLU A 289 12.52 -11.74 -5.96
CA GLU A 289 11.43 -10.76 -5.96
C GLU A 289 11.25 -10.09 -7.34
N GLY A 290 10.06 -10.21 -7.92
CA GLY A 290 9.72 -9.58 -9.19
C GLY A 290 10.57 -10.00 -10.38
N ALA A 291 11.34 -11.09 -10.30
CA ALA A 291 12.36 -11.49 -11.28
C ALA A 291 11.90 -11.43 -12.74
N LEU A 292 10.66 -11.86 -13.04
CA LEU A 292 10.02 -11.82 -14.36
C LEU A 292 8.75 -10.93 -14.39
N SER A 293 8.59 -10.04 -13.40
CA SER A 293 7.43 -9.15 -13.27
C SER A 293 7.33 -8.18 -14.45
N ASN A 294 6.13 -8.02 -15.01
CA ASN A 294 5.89 -7.14 -16.16
C ASN A 294 6.89 -7.36 -17.34
N ALA A 295 7.35 -8.59 -17.56
CA ALA A 295 8.21 -8.94 -18.69
C ALA A 295 7.47 -8.85 -20.05
N LEU A 296 6.13 -8.75 -20.02
CA LEU A 296 5.23 -8.73 -21.19
C LEU A 296 5.43 -9.91 -22.16
N MET A 297 5.92 -11.05 -21.63
CA MET A 297 6.11 -12.28 -22.39
C MET A 297 4.75 -12.81 -22.88
N THR A 298 4.66 -13.22 -24.15
CA THR A 298 3.49 -13.95 -24.67
C THR A 298 3.54 -15.44 -24.31
N SER A 299 4.73 -15.98 -24.00
CA SER A 299 4.91 -17.32 -23.43
C SER A 299 6.09 -17.38 -22.46
N ILE A 300 5.87 -18.03 -21.31
CA ILE A 300 6.92 -18.40 -20.34
C ILE A 300 6.91 -19.92 -20.21
N THR A 301 8.05 -20.54 -20.48
CA THR A 301 8.26 -21.99 -20.32
C THR A 301 9.41 -22.23 -19.35
N ILE A 302 9.15 -22.99 -18.28
CA ILE A 302 10.17 -23.39 -17.30
C ILE A 302 10.26 -24.92 -17.32
N HIS A 303 11.43 -25.43 -17.70
CA HIS A 303 11.81 -26.83 -17.64
C HIS A 303 12.82 -27.01 -16.51
N ALA A 304 12.32 -27.41 -15.32
CA ALA A 304 13.14 -27.61 -14.13
C ALA A 304 12.66 -28.77 -13.26
N ASP A 305 13.60 -29.39 -12.56
CA ASP A 305 13.32 -30.42 -11.54
C ASP A 305 12.92 -29.76 -10.22
N GLN A 306 13.43 -28.56 -9.94
CA GLN A 306 13.14 -27.75 -8.76
C GLN A 306 12.90 -26.28 -9.14
N LEU A 307 11.83 -25.68 -8.61
CA LEU A 307 11.54 -24.26 -8.75
C LEU A 307 11.16 -23.63 -7.40
N SER A 308 11.74 -22.47 -7.10
CA SER A 308 11.24 -21.53 -6.09
C SER A 308 10.80 -20.24 -6.77
N VAL A 309 9.58 -19.79 -6.48
CA VAL A 309 9.02 -18.53 -6.99
C VAL A 309 8.90 -17.56 -5.82
N GLY A 310 9.64 -16.44 -5.88
CA GLY A 310 9.57 -15.35 -4.91
C GLY A 310 8.39 -14.40 -5.10
N ASP A 311 8.33 -13.37 -4.27
CA ASP A 311 7.25 -12.39 -4.25
C ASP A 311 7.18 -11.60 -5.56
N TYR A 312 5.98 -11.35 -6.09
CA TYR A 312 5.74 -10.72 -7.41
C TYR A 312 6.45 -11.36 -8.63
N ALA A 313 7.15 -12.50 -8.47
CA ALA A 313 8.15 -12.95 -9.45
C ALA A 313 7.59 -13.31 -10.84
N LEU A 314 6.28 -13.60 -10.94
CA LEU A 314 5.54 -13.88 -12.17
C LEU A 314 4.33 -12.94 -12.32
N ALA A 315 4.37 -11.74 -11.72
CA ALA A 315 3.32 -10.74 -11.89
C ALA A 315 3.19 -10.33 -13.37
N LEU A 316 1.95 -10.28 -13.86
CA LEU A 316 1.57 -10.07 -15.26
C LEU A 316 2.11 -11.16 -16.23
N ALA A 317 2.43 -12.36 -15.73
CA ALA A 317 2.77 -13.51 -16.58
C ALA A 317 1.62 -13.89 -17.54
N PRO A 318 1.92 -14.43 -18.73
CA PRO A 318 0.92 -14.76 -19.73
C PRO A 318 -0.07 -15.82 -19.25
N LYS A 319 -1.33 -15.66 -19.65
CA LYS A 319 -2.41 -16.61 -19.36
C LYS A 319 -2.03 -18.02 -19.83
N GLY A 320 -2.06 -18.98 -18.91
CA GLY A 320 -1.71 -20.38 -19.20
C GLY A 320 -0.25 -20.75 -18.89
N THR A 321 0.54 -19.84 -18.31
CA THR A 321 1.83 -20.16 -17.69
C THR A 321 1.67 -21.33 -16.73
N LYS A 322 2.55 -22.34 -16.87
CA LYS A 322 2.60 -23.53 -16.03
C LYS A 322 3.90 -23.53 -15.24
N LEU A 323 3.86 -24.02 -14.01
CA LEU A 323 5.06 -24.27 -13.23
C LEU A 323 5.47 -25.75 -13.32
N PRO A 324 6.77 -26.07 -13.19
CA PRO A 324 7.25 -27.45 -13.10
C PRO A 324 6.68 -28.18 -11.87
N GLN A 325 6.66 -29.51 -11.94
CA GLN A 325 6.11 -30.34 -10.86
C GLN A 325 6.78 -30.06 -9.50
N GLY A 326 8.12 -30.07 -9.46
CA GLY A 326 8.93 -29.81 -8.26
C GLY A 326 9.02 -28.34 -7.85
N THR A 327 7.97 -27.56 -8.12
CA THR A 327 7.81 -26.23 -7.52
C THR A 327 7.40 -26.41 -6.07
N THR A 328 8.12 -25.83 -5.12
CA THR A 328 7.83 -26.00 -3.67
C THR A 328 7.24 -24.75 -3.02
N ASN A 329 7.69 -23.56 -3.43
CA ASN A 329 7.23 -22.27 -2.88
C ASN A 329 6.71 -21.33 -3.97
N ILE A 330 5.62 -20.62 -3.64
CA ILE A 330 5.07 -19.51 -4.41
C ILE A 330 4.91 -18.32 -3.47
N GLY A 331 5.67 -17.25 -3.69
CA GLY A 331 5.72 -16.06 -2.83
C GLY A 331 4.46 -15.19 -2.84
N ASN A 332 4.49 -14.11 -2.06
CA ASN A 332 3.40 -13.15 -1.96
C ASN A 332 3.18 -12.45 -3.31
N TYR A 333 1.92 -12.28 -3.71
CA TYR A 333 1.55 -11.61 -4.97
C TYR A 333 2.24 -12.19 -6.23
N ALA A 334 2.75 -13.43 -6.17
CA ALA A 334 3.61 -14.00 -7.21
C ALA A 334 2.97 -14.00 -8.61
N PHE A 335 1.64 -14.09 -8.72
CA PHE A 335 0.88 -13.95 -9.97
C PHE A 335 -0.06 -12.72 -9.95
N ASP A 336 0.40 -11.59 -9.39
CA ASP A 336 -0.38 -10.35 -9.43
C ASP A 336 -0.73 -9.94 -10.88
N GLY A 337 -1.92 -9.39 -11.05
CA GLY A 337 -2.47 -9.02 -12.36
C GLY A 337 -2.75 -10.20 -13.33
N CYS A 338 -2.36 -11.44 -13.01
CA CYS A 338 -2.67 -12.60 -13.84
C CYS A 338 -4.16 -12.96 -13.82
N ILE A 339 -4.64 -13.54 -14.94
CA ILE A 339 -6.05 -13.90 -15.13
C ILE A 339 -6.22 -15.31 -15.69
N GLY A 340 -7.40 -15.89 -15.46
CA GLY A 340 -7.76 -17.23 -15.94
C GLY A 340 -7.68 -18.29 -14.84
N THR A 341 -7.41 -19.53 -15.23
CA THR A 341 -7.30 -20.67 -14.30
C THR A 341 -5.85 -21.13 -14.20
N PHE A 342 -5.33 -21.18 -12.97
CA PHE A 342 -4.02 -21.74 -12.65
C PHE A 342 -4.17 -23.15 -12.05
N THR A 343 -3.24 -24.05 -12.35
CA THR A 343 -3.16 -25.38 -11.72
C THR A 343 -1.94 -25.40 -10.81
N ILE A 344 -2.15 -25.52 -9.50
CA ILE A 344 -1.09 -25.58 -8.50
C ILE A 344 -0.44 -26.97 -8.57
N PRO A 345 0.89 -27.06 -8.82
CA PRO A 345 1.60 -28.34 -8.83
C PRO A 345 1.48 -29.09 -7.50
N LYS A 346 1.61 -30.42 -7.53
CA LYS A 346 1.37 -31.28 -6.36
C LYS A 346 2.42 -31.12 -5.24
N ASP A 347 3.63 -30.70 -5.58
CA ASP A 347 4.75 -30.56 -4.65
C ASP A 347 4.84 -29.15 -4.02
N VAL A 348 3.95 -28.21 -4.38
CA VAL A 348 3.87 -26.88 -3.76
C VAL A 348 3.38 -27.04 -2.32
N SER A 349 4.24 -26.66 -1.37
CA SER A 349 4.01 -26.72 0.07
C SER A 349 3.83 -25.36 0.74
N SER A 350 4.13 -24.27 0.02
CA SER A 350 3.99 -22.89 0.49
C SER A 350 3.39 -21.99 -0.58
N ILE A 351 2.38 -21.20 -0.19
CA ILE A 351 1.68 -20.20 -1.00
C ILE A 351 1.58 -18.91 -0.17
N GLY A 352 2.15 -17.83 -0.69
CA GLY A 352 2.12 -16.50 -0.08
C GLY A 352 0.77 -15.80 -0.17
N GLU A 353 0.67 -14.69 0.54
CA GLU A 353 -0.50 -13.82 0.56
C GLU A 353 -0.75 -13.20 -0.81
N GLY A 354 -2.02 -13.05 -1.18
CA GLY A 354 -2.38 -12.49 -2.48
C GLY A 354 -1.88 -13.27 -3.71
N ALA A 355 -1.15 -14.40 -3.58
CA ALA A 355 -0.45 -15.04 -4.70
C ALA A 355 -1.32 -15.31 -5.94
N PHE A 356 -2.63 -15.49 -5.75
CA PHE A 356 -3.62 -15.77 -6.79
C PHE A 356 -4.91 -14.92 -6.69
N TYR A 357 -4.88 -13.72 -6.09
CA TYR A 357 -6.11 -13.02 -5.66
C TYR A 357 -7.11 -12.59 -6.77
N LYS A 358 -6.76 -12.75 -8.06
CA LYS A 358 -7.65 -12.54 -9.24
C LYS A 358 -7.86 -13.79 -10.11
N MET A 359 -7.30 -14.95 -9.72
CA MET A 359 -7.31 -16.17 -10.54
C MET A 359 -8.28 -17.24 -10.02
N LYS A 360 -8.79 -18.08 -10.94
CA LYS A 360 -9.42 -19.36 -10.59
C LYS A 360 -8.33 -20.42 -10.36
N LEU A 361 -8.59 -21.40 -9.50
CA LEU A 361 -7.60 -22.40 -9.12
C LEU A 361 -8.07 -23.84 -9.40
N LYS A 362 -7.09 -24.70 -9.64
CA LYS A 362 -7.17 -26.16 -9.66
C LYS A 362 -5.93 -26.72 -8.94
N LEU A 363 -6.02 -27.93 -8.43
CA LEU A 363 -4.87 -28.69 -7.93
C LEU A 363 -4.46 -29.73 -8.96
N GLU A 364 -3.16 -30.00 -9.07
CA GLU A 364 -2.65 -31.24 -9.66
C GLU A 364 -3.05 -32.43 -8.77
N GLU A 365 -3.29 -33.59 -9.39
CA GLU A 365 -3.62 -34.82 -8.68
C GLU A 365 -2.48 -35.23 -7.72
N GLY A 366 -2.85 -35.63 -6.51
CA GLY A 366 -1.89 -36.03 -5.48
C GLY A 366 -1.21 -34.88 -4.73
N ASN A 367 -1.70 -33.63 -4.82
CA ASN A 367 -1.24 -32.55 -3.94
C ASN A 367 -1.49 -32.93 -2.46
N LYS A 368 -0.46 -32.79 -1.62
CA LYS A 368 -0.47 -33.22 -0.21
C LYS A 368 -0.65 -32.09 0.80
N TYR A 369 -0.55 -30.85 0.35
CA TYR A 369 -0.48 -29.65 1.21
C TYR A 369 -1.76 -28.82 1.17
N TYR A 370 -2.54 -28.95 0.10
CA TYR A 370 -3.74 -28.15 -0.14
C TYR A 370 -4.91 -29.00 -0.62
N LYS A 371 -6.12 -28.49 -0.36
CA LYS A 371 -7.37 -29.04 -0.87
C LYS A 371 -8.28 -27.93 -1.37
N ILE A 372 -9.06 -28.22 -2.41
CA ILE A 372 -10.13 -27.34 -2.88
C ILE A 372 -11.47 -27.94 -2.44
N SER A 373 -12.30 -27.13 -1.81
CA SER A 373 -13.70 -27.46 -1.49
C SER A 373 -14.59 -26.25 -1.77
N ASN A 374 -15.70 -26.45 -2.45
CA ASN A 374 -16.70 -25.43 -2.78
C ASN A 374 -16.11 -24.11 -3.32
N GLY A 375 -15.16 -24.17 -4.28
CA GLY A 375 -14.55 -22.98 -4.88
C GLY A 375 -13.57 -22.22 -3.98
N VAL A 376 -13.10 -22.85 -2.91
CA VAL A 376 -12.13 -22.30 -1.94
C VAL A 376 -10.94 -23.25 -1.78
N LEU A 377 -9.74 -22.68 -1.77
CA LEU A 377 -8.47 -23.34 -1.45
C LEU A 377 -8.18 -23.24 0.05
N TYR A 378 -7.85 -24.36 0.67
CA TYR A 378 -7.42 -24.49 2.06
C TYR A 378 -6.09 -25.24 2.14
N ASN A 379 -5.40 -25.13 3.28
CA ASN A 379 -4.41 -26.15 3.68
C ASN A 379 -5.07 -27.54 3.81
N MET A 380 -4.26 -28.60 3.80
CA MET A 380 -4.75 -29.99 3.83
C MET A 380 -5.59 -30.28 5.09
N GLU A 381 -5.24 -29.66 6.21
CA GLU A 381 -5.96 -29.75 7.48
C GLU A 381 -7.36 -29.11 7.37
N GLY A 382 -7.48 -28.00 6.65
CA GLY A 382 -8.68 -27.16 6.60
C GLY A 382 -8.77 -26.18 7.78
N THR A 383 -7.62 -25.80 8.35
CA THR A 383 -7.51 -24.79 9.41
C THR A 383 -7.14 -23.40 8.87
N GLU A 384 -6.53 -23.32 7.69
CA GLU A 384 -6.21 -22.08 7.00
C GLU A 384 -6.99 -21.98 5.68
N LEU A 385 -7.68 -20.86 5.47
CA LEU A 385 -8.34 -20.52 4.20
C LEU A 385 -7.45 -19.59 3.38
N ILE A 386 -6.98 -20.09 2.23
CA ILE A 386 -5.93 -19.43 1.45
C ILE A 386 -6.53 -18.55 0.35
N ARG A 387 -7.53 -19.06 -0.38
CA ARG A 387 -8.16 -18.31 -1.49
C ARG A 387 -9.56 -18.82 -1.84
N ALA A 388 -10.57 -17.96 -1.75
CA ALA A 388 -11.87 -18.14 -2.39
C ALA A 388 -11.83 -17.60 -3.83
N PHE A 389 -12.15 -18.44 -4.82
CA PHE A 389 -12.01 -18.09 -6.24
C PHE A 389 -13.22 -18.46 -7.11
N ASP A 390 -14.16 -19.26 -6.59
CA ASP A 390 -15.40 -19.62 -7.29
C ASP A 390 -16.63 -19.66 -6.36
N LEU A 391 -16.67 -18.73 -5.40
CA LEU A 391 -17.82 -18.53 -4.50
C LEU A 391 -18.83 -17.52 -5.05
N SER A 392 -20.11 -17.83 -4.84
CA SER A 392 -21.23 -16.90 -4.99
C SER A 392 -22.34 -17.23 -3.99
N GLY A 393 -23.13 -16.22 -3.58
CA GLY A 393 -24.15 -16.37 -2.53
C GLY A 393 -23.58 -16.23 -1.11
N ALA A 394 -24.36 -16.64 -0.11
CA ALA A 394 -23.96 -16.64 1.28
C ALA A 394 -22.92 -17.75 1.57
N PHE A 395 -21.92 -17.44 2.39
CA PHE A 395 -20.87 -18.39 2.78
C PHE A 395 -20.50 -18.26 4.25
N THR A 396 -20.57 -19.38 4.97
CA THR A 396 -20.08 -19.50 6.35
C THR A 396 -18.68 -20.11 6.32
N ILE A 397 -17.70 -19.42 6.90
CA ILE A 397 -16.35 -19.94 7.07
C ILE A 397 -16.43 -21.14 8.03
N PRO A 398 -15.98 -22.35 7.64
CA PRO A 398 -16.14 -23.55 8.49
C PRO A 398 -15.44 -23.38 9.84
N SER A 399 -16.05 -23.89 10.93
CA SER A 399 -15.52 -23.71 12.29
C SER A 399 -14.09 -24.24 12.50
N LYS A 400 -13.63 -25.22 11.70
CA LYS A 400 -12.25 -25.69 11.74
C LYS A 400 -11.22 -24.63 11.33
N VAL A 401 -11.64 -23.61 10.57
CA VAL A 401 -10.76 -22.53 10.12
C VAL A 401 -10.43 -21.61 11.30
N THR A 402 -9.15 -21.48 11.60
CA THR A 402 -8.59 -20.60 12.65
C THR A 402 -7.96 -19.34 12.06
N SER A 403 -7.58 -19.37 10.78
CA SER A 403 -7.02 -18.22 10.06
C SER A 403 -7.46 -18.20 8.60
N ILE A 404 -7.50 -17.00 8.02
CA ILE A 404 -7.62 -16.79 6.58
C ILE A 404 -6.42 -15.96 6.13
N LYS A 405 -5.96 -16.09 4.89
CA LYS A 405 -4.86 -15.26 4.38
C LYS A 405 -5.32 -13.86 3.97
N GLN A 406 -4.40 -12.90 3.98
CA GLN A 406 -4.59 -11.58 3.38
C GLN A 406 -5.00 -11.72 1.89
N TYR A 407 -6.00 -10.95 1.48
CA TYR A 407 -6.74 -11.06 0.21
C TYR A 407 -7.45 -12.41 -0.07
N ALA A 408 -7.69 -13.29 0.91
CA ALA A 408 -8.28 -14.61 0.66
C ALA A 408 -9.65 -14.56 -0.04
N PHE A 409 -10.53 -13.59 0.27
CA PHE A 409 -11.83 -13.40 -0.39
C PHE A 409 -11.86 -12.21 -1.35
N ALA A 410 -10.79 -11.44 -1.49
CA ALA A 410 -10.76 -10.23 -2.31
C ALA A 410 -11.33 -10.47 -3.73
N TYR A 411 -12.17 -9.56 -4.21
CA TYR A 411 -12.89 -9.65 -5.50
C TYR A 411 -13.86 -10.85 -5.66
N SER A 412 -14.15 -11.62 -4.60
CA SER A 412 -15.10 -12.75 -4.69
C SER A 412 -16.56 -12.28 -4.82
N ASN A 413 -17.41 -13.12 -5.40
CA ASN A 413 -18.82 -12.81 -5.66
C ASN A 413 -19.76 -13.28 -4.52
N VAL A 414 -19.23 -13.46 -3.31
CA VAL A 414 -20.03 -13.73 -2.10
C VAL A 414 -21.02 -12.58 -1.87
N THR A 415 -22.21 -12.92 -1.41
CA THR A 415 -23.24 -11.93 -1.03
C THR A 415 -23.31 -11.74 0.48
N GLU A 416 -23.04 -12.80 1.24
CA GLU A 416 -23.04 -12.77 2.70
C GLU A 416 -21.86 -13.58 3.23
N ILE A 417 -21.29 -13.13 4.35
CA ILE A 417 -20.24 -13.85 5.08
C ILE A 417 -20.65 -14.04 6.53
N THR A 418 -20.40 -15.24 7.06
CA THR A 418 -20.31 -15.50 8.50
C THR A 418 -18.92 -16.03 8.80
N THR A 419 -18.21 -15.43 9.74
CA THR A 419 -16.85 -15.85 10.10
C THR A 419 -16.84 -17.13 10.94
N SER A 420 -15.65 -17.68 11.23
CA SER A 420 -15.50 -18.85 12.09
C SER A 420 -15.33 -18.43 13.55
N GLU A 421 -16.00 -19.14 14.46
CA GLU A 421 -15.89 -18.99 15.93
C GLU A 421 -14.48 -19.25 16.48
N ASN A 422 -13.61 -19.93 15.72
CA ASN A 422 -12.24 -20.25 16.12
C ASN A 422 -11.20 -19.27 15.53
N MET A 423 -11.64 -18.15 14.94
CA MET A 423 -10.76 -17.05 14.49
C MET A 423 -10.62 -15.98 15.56
N LYS A 424 -9.43 -15.37 15.65
CA LYS A 424 -9.14 -14.23 16.54
C LYS A 424 -9.18 -12.87 15.86
N GLU A 425 -8.99 -12.84 14.55
CA GLU A 425 -8.95 -11.60 13.78
C GLU A 425 -9.43 -11.83 12.35
N LEU A 426 -9.89 -10.77 11.71
CA LEU A 426 -9.93 -10.69 10.26
C LEU A 426 -8.65 -10.00 9.77
N PRO A 427 -7.84 -10.63 8.91
CA PRO A 427 -6.60 -10.03 8.41
C PRO A 427 -6.90 -8.88 7.45
N GLU A 428 -5.86 -8.11 7.15
CA GLU A 428 -5.97 -7.00 6.20
C GLU A 428 -6.48 -7.47 4.83
N TYR A 429 -7.27 -6.61 4.18
CA TYR A 429 -7.82 -6.81 2.85
C TYR A 429 -8.62 -8.11 2.64
N ALA A 430 -9.05 -8.80 3.70
CA ALA A 430 -9.70 -10.12 3.64
C ALA A 430 -10.79 -10.22 2.56
N PHE A 431 -11.72 -9.25 2.53
CA PHE A 431 -12.86 -9.15 1.60
C PHE A 431 -12.75 -7.91 0.70
N TYR A 432 -11.54 -7.44 0.44
CA TYR A 432 -11.26 -6.24 -0.37
C TYR A 432 -11.98 -6.27 -1.72
N GLN A 433 -12.76 -5.23 -2.02
CA GLN A 433 -13.51 -5.05 -3.26
C GLN A 433 -14.39 -6.25 -3.68
N CYS A 434 -15.03 -6.96 -2.73
CA CYS A 434 -16.08 -7.93 -3.03
C CYS A 434 -17.34 -7.20 -3.57
N PRO A 435 -17.64 -7.25 -4.89
CA PRO A 435 -18.60 -6.33 -5.51
C PRO A 435 -20.07 -6.66 -5.21
N LYS A 436 -20.35 -7.75 -4.50
CA LYS A 436 -21.69 -8.24 -4.16
C LYS A 436 -21.93 -8.45 -2.67
N LEU A 437 -20.91 -8.26 -1.83
CA LEU A 437 -21.00 -8.52 -0.39
C LEU A 437 -21.88 -7.44 0.27
N THR A 438 -23.07 -7.83 0.71
CA THR A 438 -24.07 -6.95 1.34
C THR A 438 -24.23 -7.19 2.83
N LYS A 439 -23.89 -8.39 3.32
CA LYS A 439 -24.02 -8.76 4.74
C LYS A 439 -22.77 -9.43 5.30
N VAL A 440 -22.34 -9.02 6.50
CA VAL A 440 -21.30 -9.70 7.27
C VAL A 440 -21.77 -9.95 8.70
N ILE A 441 -21.58 -11.17 9.18
CA ILE A 441 -21.66 -11.54 10.58
C ILE A 441 -20.25 -11.86 11.05
N VAL A 442 -19.66 -10.96 11.82
CA VAL A 442 -18.41 -11.22 12.55
C VAL A 442 -18.78 -11.92 13.86
N THR A 443 -18.24 -13.11 14.07
CA THR A 443 -18.58 -14.03 15.16
C THR A 443 -17.82 -13.71 16.44
N GLU A 444 -18.41 -14.08 17.58
CA GLU A 444 -17.75 -14.03 18.89
C GLU A 444 -16.37 -14.72 18.87
N GLY A 445 -15.45 -14.16 19.66
CA GLY A 445 -14.05 -14.60 19.72
C GLY A 445 -13.11 -13.76 18.85
N ILE A 446 -13.62 -13.04 17.84
CA ILE A 446 -12.85 -12.10 17.03
C ILE A 446 -12.64 -10.79 17.80
N GLU A 447 -11.37 -10.39 17.93
CA GLU A 447 -10.91 -9.24 18.70
C GLU A 447 -10.46 -8.07 17.79
N ALA A 448 -10.13 -8.33 16.53
CA ALA A 448 -9.67 -7.33 15.57
C ALA A 448 -10.28 -7.49 14.17
N ILE A 449 -10.58 -6.35 13.52
CA ILE A 449 -10.83 -6.28 12.07
C ILE A 449 -9.68 -5.50 11.43
N GLY A 450 -8.88 -6.17 10.59
CA GLY A 450 -7.68 -5.62 9.96
C GLY A 450 -7.95 -4.53 8.93
N ASN A 451 -6.88 -3.83 8.54
CA ASN A 451 -6.93 -2.69 7.63
C ASN A 451 -7.59 -3.06 6.28
N SER A 452 -8.44 -2.18 5.75
CA SER A 452 -9.16 -2.36 4.48
C SER A 452 -9.96 -3.67 4.32
N SER A 453 -10.28 -4.39 5.40
CA SER A 453 -10.94 -5.72 5.37
C SER A 453 -12.16 -5.79 4.47
N PHE A 454 -13.01 -4.75 4.48
CA PHE A 454 -14.24 -4.63 3.70
C PHE A 454 -14.24 -3.34 2.85
N TYR A 455 -13.07 -2.88 2.39
CA TYR A 455 -12.94 -1.71 1.54
C TYR A 455 -13.73 -1.88 0.22
N ASP A 456 -14.54 -0.88 -0.13
CA ASP A 456 -15.26 -0.74 -1.40
C ASP A 456 -16.10 -1.97 -1.78
N THR A 457 -16.92 -2.45 -0.84
CA THR A 457 -17.90 -3.52 -1.07
C THR A 457 -19.32 -2.95 -1.25
N LYS A 458 -20.37 -3.67 -0.84
CA LYS A 458 -21.77 -3.24 -0.90
C LYS A 458 -22.49 -3.45 0.44
N LEU A 459 -21.75 -3.49 1.54
CA LEU A 459 -22.29 -3.76 2.87
C LEU A 459 -23.43 -2.81 3.22
N SER A 460 -24.53 -3.40 3.69
CA SER A 460 -25.68 -2.72 4.29
C SER A 460 -26.03 -3.27 5.67
N ASP A 461 -25.59 -4.49 5.99
CA ASP A 461 -25.81 -5.19 7.25
C ASP A 461 -24.47 -5.72 7.78
N VAL A 462 -24.08 -5.29 8.98
CA VAL A 462 -22.84 -5.70 9.65
C VAL A 462 -23.16 -5.99 11.11
N THR A 463 -22.98 -7.24 11.52
CA THR A 463 -22.99 -7.65 12.93
C THR A 463 -21.55 -7.73 13.43
N LEU A 464 -21.25 -7.02 14.52
CA LEU A 464 -19.96 -7.04 15.22
C LEU A 464 -20.14 -7.77 16.57
N PRO A 465 -19.14 -8.55 17.05
CA PRO A 465 -19.22 -9.28 18.31
C PRO A 465 -18.85 -8.40 19.51
N ASP A 466 -19.31 -8.79 20.69
CA ASP A 466 -18.97 -8.17 21.98
C ASP A 466 -17.49 -8.38 22.35
N SER A 467 -16.79 -9.32 21.70
CA SER A 467 -15.34 -9.52 21.83
C SER A 467 -14.47 -8.50 21.08
N LEU A 468 -15.03 -7.68 20.18
CA LEU A 468 -14.24 -6.82 19.29
C LEU A 468 -13.58 -5.65 20.03
N ILE A 469 -12.26 -5.52 19.89
CA ILE A 469 -11.41 -4.51 20.52
C ILE A 469 -10.95 -3.44 19.53
N THR A 470 -10.66 -3.81 18.27
CA THR A 470 -10.13 -2.87 17.26
C THR A 470 -10.79 -2.99 15.89
N ILE A 471 -10.96 -1.84 15.24
CA ILE A 471 -11.33 -1.73 13.82
C ILE A 471 -10.21 -0.96 13.13
N GLY A 472 -9.56 -1.58 12.15
CA GLY A 472 -8.40 -1.04 11.43
C GLY A 472 -8.73 0.12 10.49
N ASP A 473 -7.65 0.73 9.98
CA ASP A 473 -7.70 1.83 9.04
C ASP A 473 -8.40 1.38 7.74
N TYR A 474 -9.29 2.22 7.21
CA TYR A 474 -10.10 1.97 6.01
C TYR A 474 -11.00 0.72 6.04
N ALA A 475 -11.18 0.05 7.19
CA ALA A 475 -11.81 -1.28 7.29
C ALA A 475 -13.18 -1.41 6.59
N PHE A 476 -14.03 -0.39 6.64
CA PHE A 476 -15.35 -0.31 6.00
C PHE A 476 -15.46 0.86 4.99
N PHE A 477 -14.34 1.35 4.47
CA PHE A 477 -14.29 2.47 3.54
C PHE A 477 -15.17 2.27 2.30
N ASN A 478 -15.87 3.33 1.86
CA ASN A 478 -16.75 3.38 0.68
C ASN A 478 -17.96 2.42 0.67
N ASN A 479 -18.38 1.88 1.82
CA ASN A 479 -19.61 1.11 1.94
C ASN A 479 -20.85 2.02 2.06
N LYS A 480 -21.19 2.71 0.95
CA LYS A 480 -22.29 3.70 0.87
C LYS A 480 -23.67 3.17 1.28
N SER A 481 -23.87 1.85 1.28
CA SER A 481 -25.13 1.21 1.68
C SER A 481 -25.24 0.93 3.18
N LEU A 482 -24.15 1.07 3.95
CA LEU A 482 -24.12 0.87 5.39
C LEU A 482 -24.64 2.14 6.07
N LYS A 483 -25.87 2.09 6.59
CA LYS A 483 -26.58 3.27 7.14
C LYS A 483 -26.48 3.41 8.66
N SER A 484 -26.02 2.38 9.34
CA SER A 484 -25.93 2.30 10.79
C SER A 484 -24.84 1.31 11.17
N ILE A 485 -24.19 1.54 12.30
CA ILE A 485 -23.31 0.55 12.93
C ILE A 485 -23.56 0.54 14.44
N ASN A 486 -23.65 -0.66 15.02
CA ASN A 486 -23.66 -0.84 16.46
C ASN A 486 -22.23 -1.14 16.89
N LEU A 487 -21.60 -0.21 17.61
CA LEU A 487 -20.25 -0.39 18.13
C LEU A 487 -20.31 -1.23 19.43
N PRO A 488 -19.56 -2.34 19.53
CA PRO A 488 -19.66 -3.26 20.66
C PRO A 488 -19.01 -2.70 21.94
N PRO A 489 -19.46 -3.12 23.14
CA PRO A 489 -19.13 -2.48 24.42
C PRO A 489 -17.68 -2.61 24.88
N LYS A 490 -16.83 -3.37 24.17
CA LYS A 490 -15.40 -3.52 24.45
C LYS A 490 -14.49 -2.84 23.41
N ILE A 491 -15.05 -2.20 22.38
CA ILE A 491 -14.26 -1.55 21.34
C ILE A 491 -13.39 -0.43 21.93
N MET A 492 -12.09 -0.46 21.64
CA MET A 492 -11.10 0.46 22.21
C MET A 492 -10.51 1.43 21.18
N SER A 493 -10.34 1.02 19.93
CA SER A 493 -9.77 1.88 18.87
C SER A 493 -10.51 1.72 17.54
N ILE A 494 -10.70 2.85 16.85
CA ILE A 494 -11.32 2.95 15.53
C ILE A 494 -10.36 3.67 14.59
N GLY A 495 -9.93 2.97 13.54
CA GLY A 495 -8.87 3.36 12.63
C GLY A 495 -9.18 4.52 11.69
N THR A 496 -8.12 5.03 11.07
CA THR A 496 -8.15 6.16 10.12
C THR A 496 -9.12 5.83 8.99
N LYS A 497 -10.09 6.71 8.73
CA LYS A 497 -11.09 6.51 7.66
C LYS A 497 -11.88 5.18 7.72
N ALA A 498 -11.94 4.52 8.89
CA ALA A 498 -12.56 3.20 9.04
C ALA A 498 -13.98 3.09 8.44
N PHE A 499 -14.83 4.10 8.66
CA PHE A 499 -16.19 4.21 8.12
C PHE A 499 -16.36 5.39 7.15
N TYR A 500 -15.27 5.86 6.53
CA TYR A 500 -15.33 6.97 5.58
C TYR A 500 -16.06 6.55 4.29
N ARG A 501 -16.87 7.46 3.72
CA ARG A 501 -17.77 7.18 2.56
C ARG A 501 -18.77 6.04 2.82
N THR A 502 -19.19 5.84 4.07
CA THR A 502 -20.38 5.03 4.40
C THR A 502 -21.65 5.90 4.37
N GLY A 503 -22.83 5.30 4.54
CA GLY A 503 -24.11 6.02 4.68
C GLY A 503 -24.51 6.27 6.13
N ILE A 504 -23.58 6.16 7.09
CA ILE A 504 -23.86 6.23 8.54
C ILE A 504 -24.15 7.67 8.94
N SER A 505 -25.38 7.95 9.39
CA SER A 505 -25.83 9.28 9.84
C SER A 505 -25.78 9.48 11.35
N LYS A 506 -25.72 8.40 12.15
CA LYS A 506 -25.61 8.46 13.61
C LYS A 506 -24.73 7.34 14.17
N VAL A 507 -23.88 7.70 15.13
CA VAL A 507 -23.03 6.78 15.89
C VAL A 507 -23.18 7.05 17.39
N ARG A 508 -23.27 5.98 18.17
CA ARG A 508 -23.10 6.00 19.63
C ARG A 508 -21.79 5.29 19.95
N VAL A 509 -20.86 6.00 20.57
CA VAL A 509 -19.50 5.56 20.86
C VAL A 509 -19.44 5.03 22.31
N PRO A 510 -19.12 3.74 22.53
CA PRO A 510 -19.06 3.16 23.87
C PRO A 510 -18.04 3.79 24.81
N ALA A 511 -18.30 3.68 26.12
CA ALA A 511 -17.41 4.19 27.17
C ALA A 511 -16.01 3.55 27.18
N SER A 512 -15.84 2.40 26.52
CA SER A 512 -14.56 1.70 26.36
C SER A 512 -13.59 2.36 25.36
N VAL A 513 -14.10 3.21 24.46
CA VAL A 513 -13.30 3.75 23.35
C VAL A 513 -12.25 4.73 23.87
N LYS A 514 -11.01 4.53 23.41
CA LYS A 514 -9.83 5.31 23.81
C LYS A 514 -9.33 6.18 22.67
N GLU A 515 -9.56 5.75 21.44
CA GLU A 515 -9.01 6.35 20.22
C GLU A 515 -10.05 6.30 19.09
N ILE A 516 -10.30 7.46 18.47
CA ILE A 516 -11.00 7.57 17.19
C ILE A 516 -10.08 8.36 16.26
N ARG A 517 -9.45 7.66 15.31
CA ARG A 517 -8.48 8.26 14.39
C ARG A 517 -9.12 9.18 13.36
N ARG A 518 -8.27 9.93 12.68
CA ARG A 518 -8.64 10.94 11.70
C ARG A 518 -9.65 10.42 10.68
N GLU A 519 -10.73 11.19 10.47
CA GLU A 519 -11.79 10.93 9.49
C GLU A 519 -12.46 9.55 9.63
N ALA A 520 -12.34 8.88 10.79
CA ALA A 520 -12.91 7.54 11.03
C ALA A 520 -14.40 7.46 10.70
N PHE A 521 -15.16 8.53 10.95
CA PHE A 521 -16.54 8.71 10.49
C PHE A 521 -16.59 9.98 9.63
N GLY A 522 -16.91 9.85 8.35
CA GLY A 522 -16.92 10.99 7.45
C GLY A 522 -17.53 10.66 6.09
N LEU A 523 -18.22 11.64 5.52
CA LEU A 523 -18.79 11.58 4.18
C LEU A 523 -17.91 12.39 3.23
N TYR A 524 -17.51 11.79 2.11
CA TYR A 524 -17.06 12.59 0.97
C TYR A 524 -18.30 13.00 0.19
N SER A 525 -18.49 14.33 0.07
CA SER A 525 -19.54 15.02 -0.67
C SER A 525 -20.28 14.17 -1.72
N THR A 526 -21.56 13.91 -1.46
CA THR A 526 -22.53 13.44 -2.45
C THR A 526 -23.57 14.52 -2.78
N GLY A 527 -23.25 15.80 -2.55
CA GLY A 527 -24.19 16.93 -2.68
C GLY A 527 -25.31 16.94 -1.63
N ASP A 528 -25.25 16.04 -0.64
CA ASP A 528 -26.15 15.94 0.50
C ASP A 528 -25.37 16.29 1.77
N ASN A 529 -25.72 17.41 2.40
CA ASN A 529 -25.10 17.89 3.64
C ASN A 529 -25.67 17.18 4.88
N SER A 530 -25.89 15.86 4.81
CA SER A 530 -26.53 15.10 5.90
C SER A 530 -25.59 14.81 7.07
N GLY A 531 -24.29 14.67 6.82
CA GLY A 531 -23.25 14.48 7.85
C GLY A 531 -23.43 13.21 8.70
N VAL A 532 -22.62 13.10 9.75
CA VAL A 532 -22.75 12.10 10.81
C VAL A 532 -22.86 12.79 12.17
N THR A 533 -23.86 12.41 12.97
CA THR A 533 -23.97 12.78 14.38
C THR A 533 -23.24 11.76 15.23
N ILE A 534 -22.26 12.20 16.02
CA ILE A 534 -21.57 11.35 17.01
C ILE A 534 -22.06 11.72 18.41
N THR A 535 -22.33 10.69 19.21
CA THR A 535 -22.67 10.79 20.63
C THR A 535 -21.83 9.78 21.40
N PHE A 536 -21.43 10.11 22.63
CA PHE A 536 -20.63 9.23 23.48
C PHE A 536 -21.45 8.69 24.65
N GLU A 537 -21.08 7.51 25.15
CA GLU A 537 -21.66 6.98 26.38
C GLU A 537 -21.05 7.63 27.62
N GLU A 538 -21.85 7.75 28.68
CA GLU A 538 -21.41 8.25 29.98
C GLU A 538 -20.33 7.33 30.58
N GLY A 539 -19.42 7.91 31.36
CA GLY A 539 -18.37 7.15 32.05
C GLY A 539 -17.15 6.81 31.20
N ASN A 540 -16.98 7.38 30.00
CA ASN A 540 -15.72 7.25 29.26
C ASN A 540 -14.53 7.82 30.07
N ASP A 541 -13.39 7.14 30.08
CA ASP A 541 -12.19 7.52 30.86
C ASP A 541 -11.10 8.26 30.08
N TYR A 542 -11.28 8.46 28.77
CA TYR A 542 -10.28 9.00 27.87
C TYR A 542 -10.66 10.39 27.33
N PHE A 543 -11.95 10.64 27.15
CA PHE A 543 -12.47 11.91 26.65
C PHE A 543 -13.76 12.37 27.34
N GLU A 544 -14.04 13.67 27.20
CA GLU A 544 -15.27 14.32 27.63
C GLU A 544 -15.82 15.17 26.47
N GLN A 545 -17.14 15.09 26.23
CA GLN A 545 -17.82 15.90 25.21
C GLN A 545 -18.47 17.11 25.89
N ILE A 546 -18.20 18.31 25.36
CA ILE A 546 -18.91 19.54 25.69
C ILE A 546 -19.41 20.13 24.38
N ASP A 547 -20.73 20.29 24.26
CA ASP A 547 -21.42 20.64 23.02
C ASP A 547 -20.98 19.75 21.84
N ASN A 548 -20.28 20.32 20.86
CA ASN A 548 -19.79 19.61 19.68
C ASN A 548 -18.27 19.33 19.71
N ILE A 549 -17.59 19.63 20.82
CA ILE A 549 -16.15 19.48 20.99
C ILE A 549 -15.86 18.33 21.95
N VAL A 550 -14.86 17.52 21.62
CA VAL A 550 -14.40 16.39 22.43
C VAL A 550 -12.99 16.69 22.93
N TYR A 551 -12.84 16.75 24.24
CA TYR A 551 -11.58 17.01 24.93
C TYR A 551 -10.99 15.71 25.47
N LYS A 552 -9.67 15.66 25.64
CA LYS A 552 -9.02 14.62 26.44
C LYS A 552 -9.37 14.86 27.92
N LYS A 553 -9.99 13.86 28.55
CA LYS A 553 -10.59 13.94 29.90
C LYS A 553 -9.62 14.56 30.93
N GLY A 554 -10.08 15.60 31.63
CA GLY A 554 -9.31 16.31 32.64
C GLY A 554 -8.23 17.25 32.08
N THR A 555 -8.31 17.62 30.80
CA THR A 555 -7.36 18.54 30.16
C THR A 555 -8.07 19.47 29.16
N SER A 556 -7.47 20.61 28.83
CA SER A 556 -7.97 21.50 27.77
C SER A 556 -7.62 21.07 26.35
N ARG A 557 -7.03 19.88 26.14
CA ARG A 557 -6.63 19.40 24.81
C ARG A 557 -7.85 18.93 24.02
N VAL A 558 -8.21 19.68 22.98
CA VAL A 558 -9.19 19.24 21.97
C VAL A 558 -8.63 18.03 21.22
N LEU A 559 -9.44 16.99 21.06
CA LEU A 559 -9.13 15.79 20.27
C LEU A 559 -9.94 15.76 18.96
N MET A 560 -11.20 16.19 19.02
CA MET A 560 -12.15 16.13 17.92
C MET A 560 -13.14 17.27 18.00
N ILE A 561 -13.56 17.78 16.84
CA ILE A 561 -14.71 18.69 16.73
C ILE A 561 -15.70 18.08 15.72
N ILE A 562 -16.95 17.98 16.13
CA ILE A 562 -18.07 17.50 15.32
C ILE A 562 -18.72 18.72 14.68
N LEU A 563 -18.57 18.87 13.37
CA LEU A 563 -19.04 20.05 12.65
C LEU A 563 -20.50 19.84 12.21
N ASP A 564 -21.28 20.94 12.14
CA ASP A 564 -22.47 20.96 11.30
C ASP A 564 -22.00 20.86 9.84
N PRO A 565 -22.42 19.86 9.05
CA PRO A 565 -22.06 19.74 7.64
C PRO A 565 -22.47 20.95 6.77
N ASN A 566 -23.34 21.83 7.28
CA ASN A 566 -23.77 23.07 6.63
C ASN A 566 -23.00 24.32 7.11
N SER A 567 -22.08 24.20 8.07
CA SER A 567 -21.31 25.36 8.53
C SER A 567 -20.39 25.88 7.43
N GLU A 568 -20.25 27.20 7.32
CA GLU A 568 -19.22 27.86 6.50
C GLU A 568 -17.91 28.04 7.26
N THR A 569 -17.92 27.87 8.60
CA THR A 569 -16.76 28.14 9.46
C THR A 569 -16.52 27.05 10.49
N ILE A 570 -15.25 26.88 10.87
CA ILE A 570 -14.82 26.05 12.00
C ILE A 570 -14.31 27.00 13.07
N VAL A 571 -15.01 27.07 14.19
CA VAL A 571 -14.65 27.93 15.33
C VAL A 571 -13.94 27.07 16.37
N LEU A 572 -12.64 27.34 16.61
CA LEU A 572 -11.91 26.73 17.71
C LEU A 572 -12.31 27.36 19.06
N PRO A 573 -12.20 26.65 20.19
CA PRO A 573 -12.59 27.18 21.49
C PRO A 573 -11.76 28.40 21.91
N GLU A 574 -12.43 29.44 22.41
CA GLU A 574 -11.76 30.61 22.98
C GLU A 574 -10.91 30.25 24.20
N GLY A 575 -9.73 30.87 24.32
CA GLY A 575 -8.77 30.61 25.39
C GLY A 575 -7.81 29.45 25.14
N LEU A 576 -7.97 28.71 24.05
CA LEU A 576 -7.05 27.63 23.66
C LEU A 576 -5.64 28.19 23.40
N LYS A 577 -4.60 27.59 23.99
CA LYS A 577 -3.21 28.06 23.89
C LYS A 577 -2.36 27.33 22.85
N GLU A 578 -2.58 26.03 22.70
CA GLU A 578 -1.88 25.19 21.73
C GLU A 578 -2.91 24.42 20.90
N VAL A 579 -2.70 24.41 19.59
CA VAL A 579 -3.51 23.69 18.62
C VAL A 579 -2.66 22.55 18.07
N ASP A 580 -3.08 21.32 18.39
CA ASP A 580 -2.43 20.09 17.91
C ASP A 580 -3.23 19.48 16.73
N GLU A 581 -2.94 18.24 16.33
CA GLU A 581 -3.81 17.51 15.40
C GLU A 581 -5.23 17.33 15.99
N ILE A 582 -6.23 17.91 15.32
CA ILE A 582 -7.66 17.81 15.68
C ILE A 582 -8.37 16.97 14.60
N ASN A 583 -9.20 16.02 15.06
CA ASN A 583 -10.06 15.22 14.19
C ASN A 583 -11.36 16.00 13.87
N PHE A 584 -11.49 16.50 12.64
CA PHE A 584 -12.69 17.22 12.20
C PHE A 584 -13.69 16.24 11.57
N ILE A 585 -14.79 15.99 12.26
CA ILE A 585 -15.91 15.19 11.75
C ILE A 585 -16.87 16.10 10.99
N ASN A 586 -17.40 15.64 9.85
CA ASN A 586 -18.17 16.43 8.87
C ASN A 586 -17.39 17.57 8.20
N PHE A 587 -16.06 17.50 8.22
CA PHE A 587 -15.21 18.48 7.56
C PHE A 587 -15.47 18.60 6.06
N ASN A 588 -15.55 19.85 5.57
CA ASN A 588 -15.60 20.21 4.17
C ASN A 588 -14.51 21.26 3.90
N GLN A 589 -13.71 21.09 2.83
CA GLN A 589 -12.60 21.99 2.51
C GLN A 589 -13.04 23.43 2.20
N ALA A 590 -14.31 23.64 1.85
CA ALA A 590 -14.90 24.97 1.69
C ALA A 590 -15.09 25.74 3.02
N MET A 591 -14.98 25.07 4.17
CA MET A 591 -15.10 25.71 5.49
C MET A 591 -13.86 26.54 5.82
N GLN A 592 -14.07 27.77 6.31
CA GLN A 592 -13.01 28.61 6.87
C GLN A 592 -12.66 28.18 8.29
N LEU A 593 -11.42 27.74 8.53
CA LEU A 593 -10.90 27.50 9.88
C LEU A 593 -10.54 28.84 10.54
N VAL A 594 -11.18 29.16 11.68
CA VAL A 594 -10.89 30.36 12.47
C VAL A 594 -10.03 30.01 13.67
N ILE A 595 -8.83 30.57 13.73
CA ILE A 595 -7.87 30.41 14.81
C ILE A 595 -7.88 31.69 15.68
N PRO A 596 -8.32 31.60 16.96
CA PRO A 596 -8.43 32.77 17.83
C PRO A 596 -7.05 33.30 18.24
N ASP A 597 -7.00 34.57 18.65
CA ASP A 597 -5.79 35.29 19.08
C ASP A 597 -5.18 34.70 20.36
N THR A 598 -5.95 33.90 21.10
CA THR A 598 -5.50 33.20 22.29
C THR A 598 -4.52 32.07 22.01
N VAL A 599 -4.49 31.52 20.78
CA VAL A 599 -3.58 30.45 20.34
C VAL A 599 -2.19 31.01 20.09
N THR A 600 -1.20 30.50 20.82
CA THR A 600 0.20 30.92 20.73
C THR A 600 1.11 29.87 20.08
N VAL A 601 0.62 28.63 19.90
CA VAL A 601 1.37 27.51 19.32
C VAL A 601 0.46 26.66 18.41
N ILE A 602 0.94 26.30 17.22
CA ILE A 602 0.22 25.45 16.25
C ILE A 602 1.13 24.31 15.78
N ASN A 603 0.65 23.07 15.82
CA ASN A 603 1.16 21.95 15.06
C ASN A 603 0.60 22.00 13.63
N GLY A 604 1.46 22.09 12.61
CA GLY A 604 1.05 22.20 11.21
C GLY A 604 0.15 21.06 10.71
N LYS A 605 0.14 19.90 11.40
CA LYS A 605 -0.73 18.77 11.06
C LYS A 605 -2.22 19.08 11.05
N ILE A 606 -2.67 20.13 11.74
CA ILE A 606 -4.06 20.59 11.61
C ILE A 606 -4.43 20.98 10.17
N PHE A 607 -3.45 21.36 9.33
CA PHE A 607 -3.67 21.73 7.93
C PHE A 607 -3.62 20.53 6.96
N ASN A 608 -3.35 19.30 7.44
CA ASN A 608 -3.28 18.09 6.60
C ASN A 608 -4.62 17.69 5.93
N TYR A 609 -5.69 18.47 6.09
CA TYR A 609 -6.94 18.36 5.33
C TYR A 609 -6.88 19.09 3.97
N TYR A 610 -5.84 19.90 3.74
CA TYR A 610 -5.63 20.74 2.56
C TYR A 610 -4.37 20.31 1.79
N LEU A 611 -4.28 19.02 1.46
CA LEU A 611 -3.10 18.39 0.84
C LEU A 611 -3.02 18.51 -0.70
N ASP A 612 -4.08 18.98 -1.36
CA ASP A 612 -4.12 19.12 -2.82
C ASP A 612 -3.95 20.60 -3.25
N ARG A 613 -3.16 20.83 -4.31
CA ARG A 613 -2.92 22.16 -4.89
C ARG A 613 -4.18 22.76 -5.50
N GLU A 614 -5.14 21.93 -5.91
CA GLU A 614 -6.42 22.38 -6.46
C GLU A 614 -7.43 22.75 -5.35
N ASP A 615 -7.41 22.05 -4.21
CA ASP A 615 -8.31 22.24 -3.06
C ASP A 615 -7.66 23.07 -1.94
N VAL A 616 -7.38 24.34 -2.22
CA VAL A 616 -6.72 25.25 -1.26
C VAL A 616 -7.66 25.63 -0.11
N GLY A 617 -7.24 25.35 1.11
CA GLY A 617 -8.00 25.65 2.32
C GLY A 617 -8.11 27.14 2.64
N THR A 618 -9.13 27.52 3.40
CA THR A 618 -9.25 28.89 3.92
C THR A 618 -9.03 28.88 5.44
N VAL A 619 -8.05 29.65 5.91
CA VAL A 619 -7.73 29.80 7.33
C VAL A 619 -7.74 31.28 7.68
N ARG A 620 -8.40 31.66 8.77
CA ARG A 620 -8.41 33.02 9.30
C ARG A 620 -7.77 33.03 10.67
N PHE A 621 -6.78 33.89 10.85
CA PHE A 621 -6.17 34.17 12.15
C PHE A 621 -6.74 35.47 12.70
N SER A 622 -7.08 35.45 13.99
CA SER A 622 -7.62 36.63 14.69
C SER A 622 -6.52 37.49 15.35
N GLY A 623 -5.38 36.89 15.71
CA GLY A 623 -4.28 37.57 16.41
C GLY A 623 -3.42 38.46 15.50
N ILE A 624 -2.87 39.54 16.06
CA ILE A 624 -1.91 40.42 15.36
C ILE A 624 -0.51 39.81 15.34
N GLU A 625 -0.10 39.16 16.43
CA GLU A 625 1.16 38.39 16.48
C GLU A 625 0.91 36.97 15.93
N ALA A 626 1.86 36.44 15.16
CA ALA A 626 1.78 35.07 14.65
C ALA A 626 2.16 34.05 15.75
N PRO A 627 1.44 32.91 15.86
CA PRO A 627 1.82 31.84 16.79
C PRO A 627 3.10 31.12 16.35
N GLU A 628 3.75 30.44 17.30
CA GLU A 628 4.82 29.48 17.00
C GLU A 628 4.26 28.34 16.13
N ILE A 629 4.88 28.06 14.99
CA ILE A 629 4.45 27.00 14.07
C ILE A 629 5.44 25.84 14.16
N LYS A 630 4.98 24.71 14.71
CA LYS A 630 5.71 23.44 14.76
C LYS A 630 5.39 22.65 13.50
N LEU A 631 6.40 22.48 12.64
CA LEU A 631 6.34 21.64 11.44
C LEU A 631 7.28 20.44 11.61
N ASP A 632 6.91 19.31 11.03
CA ASP A 632 7.82 18.18 10.82
C ASP A 632 8.15 17.99 9.33
N ASP A 633 9.17 17.20 9.04
CA ASP A 633 9.71 17.00 7.68
C ASP A 633 8.70 16.45 6.65
N ALA A 634 7.53 16.00 7.10
CA ALA A 634 6.48 15.39 6.27
C ALA A 634 5.21 16.24 6.16
N THR A 635 5.16 17.43 6.78
CA THR A 635 3.96 18.27 6.80
C THR A 635 3.82 19.09 5.51
N ILE A 636 2.76 18.82 4.74
CA ILE A 636 2.41 19.50 3.49
C ILE A 636 0.99 20.05 3.62
N PHE A 637 0.76 21.31 3.21
CA PHE A 637 -0.58 21.92 3.16
C PHE A 637 -0.63 23.15 2.26
N HIS A 638 -1.82 23.43 1.72
CA HIS A 638 -2.13 24.59 0.88
C HIS A 638 -3.22 25.44 1.52
N ILE A 639 -2.93 26.70 1.88
CA ILE A 639 -3.93 27.58 2.52
C ILE A 639 -3.91 29.03 2.00
N HIS A 640 -5.09 29.64 1.93
CA HIS A 640 -5.31 31.08 1.93
C HIS A 640 -5.42 31.54 3.39
N ALA A 641 -4.40 32.25 3.86
CA ALA A 641 -4.30 32.76 5.22
C ALA A 641 -4.81 34.20 5.29
N PHE A 642 -6.00 34.39 5.85
CA PHE A 642 -6.55 35.69 6.19
C PHE A 642 -5.96 36.15 7.52
N VAL A 643 -5.20 37.26 7.50
CA VAL A 643 -4.49 37.79 8.67
C VAL A 643 -4.76 39.30 8.84
N PRO A 644 -4.73 39.86 10.06
CA PRO A 644 -4.89 41.29 10.27
C PRO A 644 -3.77 42.07 9.55
N ASN A 645 -4.12 43.17 8.86
CA ASN A 645 -3.15 43.99 8.12
C ASN A 645 -1.94 44.44 8.99
N GLU A 646 -2.16 44.79 10.25
CA GLU A 646 -1.11 45.21 11.19
C GLU A 646 -0.15 44.06 11.58
N GLY A 647 -0.64 42.82 11.54
CA GLY A 647 0.12 41.62 11.90
C GLY A 647 0.82 40.92 10.75
N LYS A 648 0.49 41.27 9.50
CA LYS A 648 0.84 40.51 8.30
C LYS A 648 2.32 40.14 8.17
N ALA A 649 3.23 41.06 8.53
CA ALA A 649 4.68 40.82 8.50
C ALA A 649 5.12 39.70 9.47
N SER A 650 4.51 39.61 10.66
CA SER A 650 4.80 38.57 11.65
C SER A 650 4.37 37.18 11.13
N TYR A 651 3.23 37.09 10.42
CA TYR A 651 2.81 35.85 9.79
C TYR A 651 3.68 35.48 8.58
N GLU A 652 4.05 36.45 7.74
CA GLU A 652 4.98 36.22 6.63
C GLU A 652 6.34 35.73 7.13
N GLU A 653 6.85 36.24 8.26
CA GLU A 653 8.06 35.75 8.92
C GLU A 653 7.87 34.33 9.50
N ALA A 654 6.85 34.09 10.32
CA ALA A 654 6.60 32.79 10.96
C ALA A 654 6.46 31.62 9.96
N PHE A 655 5.79 31.86 8.83
CA PHE A 655 5.63 30.85 7.76
C PHE A 655 6.82 30.79 6.77
N SER A 656 7.77 31.74 6.80
CA SER A 656 8.95 31.73 5.91
C SER A 656 10.25 31.20 6.57
N ILE A 657 10.30 31.13 7.91
CA ILE A 657 11.49 30.70 8.65
C ILE A 657 11.85 29.21 8.44
N SER A 658 10.94 28.37 7.95
CA SER A 658 11.19 26.93 7.78
C SER A 658 12.15 26.61 6.61
N PRO A 659 13.40 26.18 6.87
CA PRO A 659 14.40 25.99 5.83
C PRO A 659 14.44 24.53 5.37
N ASN A 660 14.23 24.30 4.07
CA ASN A 660 14.46 23.02 3.37
C ASN A 660 13.59 21.82 3.78
N ASN A 661 12.25 21.90 3.62
CA ASN A 661 11.41 20.79 3.14
C ASN A 661 10.00 21.31 2.77
N GLU A 662 9.23 20.50 2.03
CA GLU A 662 8.06 20.81 1.17
C GLU A 662 6.86 21.63 1.75
N ILE A 663 7.07 22.88 2.18
CA ILE A 663 5.95 23.82 2.47
C ILE A 663 5.34 24.34 1.18
N GLN A 664 4.12 23.89 0.86
CA GLN A 664 3.51 24.16 -0.44
C GLN A 664 2.45 25.28 -0.42
N THR A 665 2.85 26.53 -0.64
CA THR A 665 1.94 27.65 -0.95
C THR A 665 0.99 28.09 0.18
N VAL A 666 1.45 29.02 1.01
CA VAL A 666 0.60 29.89 1.83
C VAL A 666 0.38 31.22 1.10
N ARG A 667 -0.88 31.65 0.93
CA ARG A 667 -1.20 32.98 0.36
C ARG A 667 -1.79 33.88 1.43
N PHE A 668 -1.07 34.94 1.81
CA PHE A 668 -1.54 35.92 2.79
C PHE A 668 -2.47 36.95 2.17
N ILE A 669 -3.68 37.03 2.71
CA ILE A 669 -4.70 38.02 2.37
C ILE A 669 -4.90 38.90 3.62
N GLY A 670 -4.43 40.14 3.53
CA GLY A 670 -4.65 41.14 4.58
C GLY A 670 -6.10 41.63 4.57
N TYR A 671 -6.69 41.81 5.75
CA TYR A 671 -8.05 42.36 5.94
C TYR A 671 -8.08 43.46 7.01
#